data_AF-A0A7T3FYX9-F1
#
_entry.id   AF-A0A7T3FYX9-F1
#
_cell.length_a   1.000
_cell.length_b   1.000
_cell.length_c   1.000
_cell.angle_alpha   90.00
_cell.angle_beta   90.00
_cell.angle_gamma   90.00
#
_symmetry.space_group_name_H-M   'P 1'
#
loop_
_entity.id
_entity.type
_entity.pdbx_description
1 polymer ?
#
loop_
_entity_poly.entity_id
_entity_poly.type
_entity_poly.pdbx_seq_one_letter_code
_entity_poly.pdbx_strand_id
1 'polypeptide(L)'
;MSDNNGESEGISRRNVLRSVGAAGAAAATGLSGVGSAAGGMADTTERGSLDAEGDRRTVTVDASGEASYEFSVSGVLVATDAPEDAVDAGAASASLTDGAHTFEFTGEFTAFDLAGDARVRVDGEPFYVDSFPRQTVEIAPSGSVSVDISASGRLEAGGGGRGRRTRGGGASGDGSGPLDRVNDRTLRGTISSPVTLSYAGELTHFEADGDVRVRKNGDVVDAAEVLPSAMPGGVTVSGSGQSFAVETSDRAEAVGTAASAEDGTVTGTATEGGTEARFDGNLLSLSQGDATATISVEEKRVICSAPADGAVEFTIDATDAILYEDAAHETLTTTVSAGSTERIKFLGDVTALGVGGVTAEFDPVRYPEAGDSARLQAAAAFERTDAYDRAAAQADGRVRHDADGIYTVSYVADGDRTDSVVYRLTDVGQGDEATVTLSRRRRSGDVTNVENTYQWKTSYGTTSKVKAESLALAGAASVQSASFETTTAEYDVSENGARAASQQVEAQGLIDDATDFLGDIWDGLTDVAGDVAGLTGDMMQDAIEAAPVDMGELAVTSGQIVCNSITALQDLATELINTKYVYDVARWEDVDLGKVLWKVRLTGYDSIVSIATSQALGEFGDGDWSCGACISVIRLVLDVGICGFGVGAFCAGTNWWNLGLGAAPCTIALGAVCSYAVTLLPDAKEMCSYANEPTGWEVC
;
A
#
# COMPACT_ATOMS: atom_id res chain seq x y z
N MET A 1 -9.38 54.95 52.72
CA MET A 1 -9.94 53.79 53.45
C MET A 1 -11.32 53.54 52.89
N SER A 2 -11.42 52.76 51.82
CA SER A 2 -12.68 52.29 51.22
C SER A 2 -12.39 51.03 50.42
N ASP A 3 -13.27 50.04 50.57
CA ASP A 3 -13.27 48.74 49.91
C ASP A 3 -13.28 48.86 48.38
N ASN A 4 -12.66 47.89 47.71
CA ASN A 4 -13.02 47.51 46.34
C ASN A 4 -12.71 46.02 46.12
N ASN A 5 -13.78 45.24 46.04
CA ASN A 5 -13.81 43.90 45.45
C ASN A 5 -13.65 44.03 43.92
N GLY A 6 -12.84 43.16 43.33
CA GLY A 6 -12.77 42.92 41.90
C GLY A 6 -12.54 41.44 41.65
N GLU A 7 -13.63 40.71 41.45
CA GLU A 7 -13.67 39.30 41.03
C GLU A 7 -13.16 39.16 39.60
N SER A 8 -12.35 38.13 39.33
CA SER A 8 -11.93 37.74 37.99
C SER A 8 -12.95 36.78 37.38
N GLU A 9 -13.56 37.15 36.26
CA GLU A 9 -14.39 36.25 35.44
C GLU A 9 -13.51 35.23 34.70
N GLY A 10 -13.60 33.97 35.14
CA GLY A 10 -13.09 32.81 34.40
C GLY A 10 -14.11 32.33 33.38
N ILE A 11 -13.71 32.27 32.11
CA ILE A 11 -14.52 31.73 31.01
C ILE A 11 -14.69 30.22 31.20
N SER A 12 -15.93 29.78 31.41
CA SER A 12 -16.32 28.38 31.64
C SER A 12 -16.25 27.53 30.36
N ARG A 13 -15.69 26.32 30.49
CA ARG A 13 -15.57 25.25 29.47
C ARG A 13 -16.88 24.91 28.73
N ARG A 14 -18.05 25.33 29.22
CA ARG A 14 -19.34 25.11 28.56
C ARG A 14 -19.55 25.89 27.26
N ASN A 15 -18.83 26.97 27.02
CA ASN A 15 -19.00 27.75 25.78
C ASN A 15 -18.21 27.20 24.58
N VAL A 16 -17.24 26.31 24.80
CA VAL A 16 -16.45 25.67 23.73
C VAL A 16 -17.20 24.51 23.07
N LEU A 17 -18.14 23.87 23.78
CA LEU A 17 -18.90 22.73 23.25
C LEU A 17 -20.13 23.14 22.42
N ARG A 18 -20.50 24.42 22.38
CA ARG A 18 -21.60 24.91 21.53
C ARG A 18 -21.16 25.34 20.13
N SER A 19 -19.87 25.60 19.89
CA SER A 19 -19.38 25.98 18.56
C SER A 19 -19.10 24.79 17.64
N VAL A 20 -18.96 23.57 18.19
CA VAL A 20 -18.74 22.34 17.39
C VAL A 20 -20.07 21.76 16.88
N GLY A 21 -21.17 21.92 17.63
CA GLY A 21 -22.49 21.41 17.24
C GLY A 21 -23.20 22.18 16.11
N ALA A 22 -22.69 23.33 15.67
CA ALA A 22 -23.34 24.16 14.64
C ALA A 22 -22.69 24.03 13.24
N ALA A 23 -21.49 23.44 13.12
CA ALA A 23 -20.83 23.22 11.84
C ALA A 23 -21.21 21.87 11.19
N GLY A 24 -21.69 20.90 11.97
CA GLY A 24 -22.03 19.55 11.49
C GLY A 24 -23.37 19.43 10.74
N ALA A 25 -24.24 20.44 10.77
CA ALA A 25 -25.59 20.34 10.20
C ALA A 25 -25.74 20.89 8.77
N ALA A 26 -24.71 21.53 8.22
CA ALA A 26 -24.78 22.18 6.90
C ALA A 26 -24.19 21.35 5.73
N ALA A 27 -23.51 20.23 6.01
CA ALA A 27 -22.87 19.38 4.99
C ALA A 27 -23.64 18.07 4.69
N ALA A 28 -24.78 17.82 5.35
CA ALA A 28 -25.53 16.57 5.23
C ALA A 28 -26.64 16.58 4.14
N THR A 29 -26.61 17.52 3.20
CA THR A 29 -27.59 17.58 2.09
C THR A 29 -26.87 17.48 0.75
N GLY A 30 -26.56 16.24 0.32
CA GLY A 30 -26.02 16.04 -1.03
C GLY A 30 -25.67 14.62 -1.47
N LEU A 31 -25.49 13.65 -0.57
CA LEU A 31 -25.01 12.31 -0.95
C LEU A 31 -25.85 11.21 -0.27
N SER A 32 -27.11 11.11 -0.65
CA SER A 32 -27.96 9.97 -0.31
C SER A 32 -28.21 9.13 -1.57
N GLY A 33 -27.36 8.11 -1.77
CA GLY A 33 -27.61 7.09 -2.78
C GLY A 33 -26.38 6.37 -3.32
N VAL A 34 -25.56 5.74 -2.49
CA VAL A 34 -24.63 4.68 -2.95
C VAL A 34 -24.69 3.56 -1.92
N GLY A 35 -25.21 2.40 -2.35
CA GLY A 35 -25.19 1.20 -1.52
C GLY A 35 -23.76 0.72 -1.35
N SER A 36 -23.40 0.31 -0.12
CA SER A 36 -22.12 -0.30 0.19
C SER A 36 -21.98 -1.60 -0.59
N ALA A 37 -21.35 -1.54 -1.76
CA ALA A 37 -20.86 -2.72 -2.44
C ALA A 37 -19.54 -3.11 -1.78
N ALA A 38 -19.49 -4.29 -1.18
CA ALA A 38 -18.26 -5.00 -0.87
C ALA A 38 -17.59 -5.43 -2.21
N GLY A 39 -17.20 -4.42 -3.00
CA GLY A 39 -16.64 -4.61 -4.33
C GLY A 39 -15.20 -5.10 -4.26
N GLY A 40 -15.05 -6.41 -4.41
CA GLY A 40 -13.99 -7.09 -5.15
C GLY A 40 -12.55 -6.62 -4.93
N MET A 41 -11.88 -7.14 -3.90
CA MET A 41 -10.43 -7.00 -3.74
C MET A 41 -9.62 -7.79 -4.78
N ALA A 42 -10.26 -8.64 -5.60
CA ALA A 42 -9.61 -9.56 -6.53
C ALA A 42 -8.78 -8.89 -7.65
N ASP A 43 -9.02 -7.61 -7.93
CA ASP A 43 -8.33 -6.89 -8.99
C ASP A 43 -7.40 -5.79 -8.45
N THR A 44 -6.67 -6.11 -7.37
CA THR A 44 -5.62 -5.24 -6.84
C THR A 44 -4.27 -5.71 -7.33
N THR A 45 -3.52 -4.82 -7.97
CA THR A 45 -2.14 -5.02 -8.38
C THR A 45 -1.26 -4.06 -7.58
N GLU A 46 -0.38 -4.61 -6.77
CA GLU A 46 0.62 -3.83 -6.02
C GLU A 46 1.97 -3.95 -6.72
N ARG A 47 2.75 -2.86 -6.75
CA ARG A 47 4.12 -2.89 -7.26
C ARG A 47 5.07 -2.20 -6.28
N GLY A 48 6.17 -2.88 -6.03
CA GLY A 48 7.25 -2.44 -5.15
C GLY A 48 6.96 -2.72 -3.68
N SER A 49 8.00 -2.60 -2.87
CA SER A 49 7.87 -2.46 -1.43
C SER A 49 8.43 -1.10 -1.06
N LEU A 50 7.88 -0.53 0.01
CA LEU A 50 8.43 0.69 0.58
C LEU A 50 9.62 0.32 1.47
N ASP A 51 10.73 -0.04 0.83
CA ASP A 51 12.00 -0.29 1.52
C ASP A 51 12.67 1.06 1.84
N ALA A 52 12.92 1.30 3.13
CA ALA A 52 13.54 2.53 3.59
C ALA A 52 15.03 2.57 3.24
N GLU A 53 15.63 1.40 3.11
CA GLU A 53 17.05 1.26 2.82
C GLU A 53 17.31 1.27 1.32
N GLY A 54 16.46 0.58 0.53
CA GLY A 54 16.56 0.52 -0.93
C GLY A 54 17.90 -0.02 -1.42
N ASP A 55 18.11 -0.01 -2.74
CA ASP A 55 19.40 -0.34 -3.33
C ASP A 55 20.39 0.82 -3.09
N ARG A 56 21.06 0.79 -1.93
CA ARG A 56 22.07 1.79 -1.55
C ARG A 56 23.29 1.68 -2.47
N ARG A 57 23.62 2.79 -3.10
CA ARG A 57 24.82 3.00 -3.90
C ARG A 57 25.81 3.86 -3.15
N THR A 58 27.08 3.78 -3.52
CA THR A 58 28.16 4.55 -2.89
C THR A 58 28.77 5.52 -3.89
N VAL A 59 29.08 6.74 -3.45
CA VAL A 59 29.88 7.68 -4.24
C VAL A 59 31.07 8.16 -3.42
N THR A 60 32.26 8.06 -4.01
CA THR A 60 33.52 8.53 -3.40
C THR A 60 34.14 9.61 -4.29
N VAL A 61 34.41 10.77 -3.70
CA VAL A 61 35.16 11.87 -4.33
C VAL A 61 36.56 11.91 -3.72
N ASP A 62 37.58 11.62 -4.51
CA ASP A 62 38.98 11.43 -4.09
C ASP A 62 39.87 12.46 -4.80
N ALA A 63 40.48 13.38 -4.04
CA ALA A 63 41.30 14.46 -4.59
C ALA A 63 42.78 14.33 -4.20
N SER A 64 43.65 14.72 -5.13
CA SER A 64 45.10 14.86 -4.94
C SER A 64 45.57 16.32 -4.90
N GLY A 65 44.69 17.20 -4.43
CA GLY A 65 44.90 18.64 -4.29
C GLY A 65 43.62 19.33 -3.84
N GLU A 66 43.50 20.64 -4.11
CA GLU A 66 42.25 21.37 -3.89
C GLU A 66 41.20 20.97 -4.93
N ALA A 67 40.07 20.50 -4.45
CA ALA A 67 38.88 20.22 -5.24
C ALA A 67 37.62 20.67 -4.49
N SER A 68 36.54 20.91 -5.22
CA SER A 68 35.21 21.10 -4.66
C SER A 68 34.20 20.36 -5.52
N TYR A 69 33.17 19.82 -4.88
CA TYR A 69 32.09 19.12 -5.56
C TYR A 69 30.75 19.65 -5.07
N GLU A 70 29.76 19.54 -5.93
CA GLU A 70 28.35 19.75 -5.63
C GLU A 70 27.56 18.70 -6.42
N PHE A 71 26.75 17.89 -5.77
CA PHE A 71 25.87 16.94 -6.45
C PHE A 71 24.56 16.76 -5.70
N SER A 72 23.52 16.30 -6.39
CA SER A 72 22.22 16.00 -5.80
C SER A 72 21.66 14.71 -6.37
N VAL A 73 20.79 14.04 -5.61
CA VAL A 73 20.21 12.74 -5.98
C VAL A 73 18.68 12.76 -5.89
N SER A 74 18.02 11.86 -6.62
CA SER A 74 16.56 11.73 -6.61
C SER A 74 16.01 10.95 -5.40
N GLY A 75 16.86 10.20 -4.69
CA GLY A 75 16.53 9.44 -3.48
C GLY A 75 17.19 10.01 -2.22
N VAL A 76 17.55 9.13 -1.28
CA VAL A 76 18.19 9.49 0.00
C VAL A 76 19.68 9.72 -0.19
N LEU A 77 20.29 10.59 0.61
CA LEU A 77 21.74 10.85 0.63
C LEU A 77 22.25 10.91 2.07
N VAL A 78 23.30 10.16 2.37
CA VAL A 78 23.91 10.08 3.71
C VAL A 78 25.42 10.17 3.59
N ALA A 79 26.04 11.02 4.40
CA ALA A 79 27.51 11.06 4.55
C ALA A 79 27.97 9.85 5.36
N THR A 80 28.95 9.08 4.83
CA THR A 80 29.53 7.93 5.53
C THR A 80 30.96 8.17 5.97
N ASP A 81 31.76 8.81 5.11
CA ASP A 81 33.11 9.29 5.40
C ASP A 81 33.28 10.68 4.80
N ALA A 82 32.41 11.60 5.22
CA ALA A 82 32.40 12.99 4.82
C ALA A 82 31.85 13.84 5.98
N PRO A 83 32.09 15.17 6.00
CA PRO A 83 31.45 16.04 6.97
C PRO A 83 29.93 15.92 6.89
N GLU A 84 29.24 15.76 8.03
CA GLU A 84 27.77 15.65 8.06
C GLU A 84 27.10 16.90 7.49
N ASP A 85 27.70 18.08 7.71
CA ASP A 85 27.26 19.37 7.17
C ASP A 85 27.54 19.54 5.67
N ALA A 86 28.21 18.57 5.03
CA ALA A 86 28.31 18.53 3.58
C ALA A 86 26.99 18.14 2.92
N VAL A 87 26.07 17.47 3.63
CA VAL A 87 24.78 17.02 3.10
C VAL A 87 23.66 17.95 3.56
N ASP A 88 22.87 18.44 2.61
CA ASP A 88 21.67 19.23 2.86
C ASP A 88 20.59 18.87 1.83
N ALA A 89 19.42 18.44 2.32
CA ALA A 89 18.23 18.15 1.51
C ALA A 89 18.47 17.29 0.24
N GLY A 90 19.23 16.20 0.36
CA GLY A 90 19.56 15.32 -0.77
C GLY A 90 20.62 15.83 -1.73
N ALA A 91 21.27 16.94 -1.39
CA ALA A 91 22.45 17.44 -2.07
C ALA A 91 23.68 17.32 -1.16
N ALA A 92 24.85 17.14 -1.75
CA ALA A 92 26.13 17.24 -1.06
C ALA A 92 27.02 18.28 -1.71
N SER A 93 27.60 19.16 -0.90
CA SER A 93 28.56 20.18 -1.34
C SER A 93 29.67 20.34 -0.32
N ALA A 94 30.92 20.18 -0.74
CA ALA A 94 32.07 20.50 0.09
C ALA A 94 33.31 20.85 -0.74
N SER A 95 34.30 21.43 -0.05
CA SER A 95 35.67 21.52 -0.54
C SER A 95 36.54 20.47 0.16
N LEU A 96 37.50 19.94 -0.57
CA LEU A 96 38.38 18.85 -0.18
C LEU A 96 39.81 19.27 -0.55
N THR A 97 40.76 19.11 0.37
CA THR A 97 42.19 19.32 0.13
C THR A 97 42.93 18.06 0.52
N ASP A 98 43.27 17.25 -0.48
CA ASP A 98 43.81 15.90 -0.33
C ASP A 98 42.88 14.95 0.45
N GLY A 99 42.74 13.71 -0.03
CA GLY A 99 41.93 12.68 0.63
C GLY A 99 40.63 12.38 -0.11
N ALA A 100 39.69 11.73 0.58
CA ALA A 100 38.44 11.29 -0.03
C ALA A 100 37.24 11.59 0.88
N HIS A 101 36.11 11.91 0.27
CA HIS A 101 34.80 11.93 0.91
C HIS A 101 33.93 10.80 0.33
N THR A 102 33.20 10.08 1.19
CA THR A 102 32.28 9.02 0.77
C THR A 102 30.86 9.25 1.28
N PHE A 103 29.90 8.95 0.41
CA PHE A 103 28.47 9.04 0.66
C PHE A 103 27.76 7.75 0.23
N GLU A 104 26.67 7.43 0.91
CA GLU A 104 25.68 6.44 0.49
C GLU A 104 24.44 7.15 -0.03
N PHE A 105 23.84 6.64 -1.11
CA PHE A 105 22.66 7.24 -1.71
C PHE A 105 21.75 6.23 -2.41
N THR A 106 20.48 6.58 -2.56
CA THR A 106 19.52 5.86 -3.43
C THR A 106 19.08 6.76 -4.59
N GLY A 107 18.45 6.18 -5.61
CA GLY A 107 18.03 6.94 -6.79
C GLY A 107 19.19 7.45 -7.62
N GLU A 108 18.92 8.39 -8.52
CA GLU A 108 19.84 8.86 -9.56
C GLU A 108 20.39 10.26 -9.30
N PHE A 109 21.59 10.54 -9.80
CA PHE A 109 22.10 11.91 -9.78
C PHE A 109 21.17 12.84 -10.59
N THR A 110 20.79 13.96 -9.99
CA THR A 110 20.01 15.04 -10.62
C THR A 110 20.86 16.25 -10.98
N ALA A 111 22.00 16.42 -10.29
CA ALA A 111 23.07 17.34 -10.64
C ALA A 111 24.42 16.75 -10.19
N PHE A 112 25.50 17.12 -10.87
CA PHE A 112 26.86 16.79 -10.45
C PHE A 112 27.82 17.78 -11.10
N ASP A 113 28.50 18.58 -10.28
CA ASP A 113 29.55 19.51 -10.65
C ASP A 113 30.82 19.19 -9.84
N LEU A 114 31.95 19.23 -10.53
CA LEU A 114 33.26 18.95 -9.95
C LEU A 114 34.26 19.99 -10.44
N ALA A 115 34.96 20.64 -9.52
CA ALA A 115 36.05 21.55 -9.81
C ALA A 115 37.34 21.07 -9.12
N GLY A 116 38.47 21.23 -9.79
CA GLY A 116 39.77 20.78 -9.30
C GLY A 116 40.20 19.40 -9.82
N ASP A 117 41.30 18.87 -9.27
CA ASP A 117 41.85 17.57 -9.65
C ASP A 117 41.35 16.49 -8.68
N ALA A 118 40.16 15.98 -8.97
CA ALA A 118 39.52 14.92 -8.21
C ALA A 118 38.99 13.81 -9.11
N ARG A 119 38.90 12.61 -8.55
CA ARG A 119 38.36 11.41 -9.18
C ARG A 119 37.10 11.02 -8.45
N VAL A 120 36.04 10.76 -9.21
CA VAL A 120 34.79 10.25 -8.66
C VAL A 120 34.69 8.76 -8.96
N ARG A 121 34.26 7.98 -7.96
CA ARG A 121 33.87 6.58 -8.12
C ARG A 121 32.44 6.41 -7.67
N VAL A 122 31.65 5.64 -8.41
CA VAL A 122 30.29 5.23 -8.02
C VAL A 122 30.29 3.71 -7.97
N ASP A 123 29.94 3.14 -6.82
CA ASP A 123 29.99 1.69 -6.56
C ASP A 123 31.37 1.08 -6.83
N GLY A 124 32.42 1.85 -6.50
CA GLY A 124 33.82 1.50 -6.75
C GLY A 124 34.29 1.72 -8.19
N GLU A 125 33.39 1.96 -9.15
CA GLU A 125 33.70 2.12 -10.57
C GLU A 125 33.98 3.59 -10.95
N PRO A 126 34.93 3.88 -11.88
CA PRO A 126 35.23 5.24 -12.29
C PRO A 126 34.03 6.00 -12.90
N PHE A 127 33.74 7.16 -12.33
CA PHE A 127 32.68 8.05 -12.77
C PHE A 127 33.24 9.36 -13.33
N TYR A 128 33.13 9.55 -14.64
CA TYR A 128 33.55 10.77 -15.34
C TYR A 128 32.45 11.83 -15.32
N VAL A 129 32.55 12.80 -14.40
CA VAL A 129 31.56 13.89 -14.22
C VAL A 129 31.37 14.71 -15.51
N ASP A 130 32.43 14.99 -16.27
CA ASP A 130 32.34 15.74 -17.54
C ASP A 130 31.52 15.04 -18.65
N SER A 131 31.24 13.74 -18.48
CA SER A 131 30.42 12.94 -19.41
C SER A 131 29.00 12.72 -18.90
N PHE A 132 28.66 13.25 -17.73
CA PHE A 132 27.35 13.12 -17.12
C PHE A 132 26.42 14.24 -17.63
N PRO A 133 25.17 13.91 -18.04
CA PRO A 133 24.58 12.57 -18.15
C PRO A 133 25.06 11.78 -19.39
N ARG A 134 25.17 10.44 -19.28
CA ARG A 134 25.79 9.60 -20.34
C ARG A 134 24.81 9.07 -21.39
N GLN A 135 23.55 8.82 -21.01
CA GLN A 135 22.57 8.25 -21.93
C GLN A 135 22.06 9.34 -22.86
N THR A 136 21.73 9.00 -24.10
CA THR A 136 21.26 9.99 -25.08
C THR A 136 20.02 9.53 -25.82
N VAL A 137 19.13 10.46 -26.11
CA VAL A 137 17.99 10.26 -27.02
C VAL A 137 17.94 11.38 -28.05
N GLU A 138 18.07 11.04 -29.33
CA GLU A 138 17.90 11.97 -30.46
C GLU A 138 16.46 11.90 -30.96
N ILE A 139 15.78 13.03 -31.01
CA ILE A 139 14.40 13.14 -31.49
C ILE A 139 14.40 14.00 -32.73
N ALA A 140 14.04 13.40 -33.87
CA ALA A 140 13.98 14.07 -35.17
C ALA A 140 12.51 14.21 -35.62
N PRO A 141 11.88 15.39 -35.42
CA PRO A 141 10.50 15.59 -35.80
C PRO A 141 10.34 15.75 -37.32
N SER A 142 9.19 15.33 -37.85
CA SER A 142 8.82 15.55 -39.27
C SER A 142 8.25 16.95 -39.54
N GLY A 143 7.93 17.70 -38.48
CA GLY A 143 7.38 19.05 -38.51
C GLY A 143 7.58 19.75 -37.16
N SER A 144 6.64 20.61 -36.77
CA SER A 144 6.57 21.16 -35.42
C SER A 144 5.84 20.16 -34.53
N VAL A 145 6.51 19.65 -33.49
CA VAL A 145 5.98 18.63 -32.58
C VAL A 145 6.18 19.10 -31.15
N SER A 146 5.12 19.07 -30.34
CA SER A 146 5.20 19.23 -28.89
C SER A 146 5.69 17.93 -28.27
N VAL A 147 6.62 18.04 -27.32
CA VAL A 147 7.14 16.91 -26.55
C VAL A 147 7.04 17.17 -25.05
N ASP A 148 6.76 16.12 -24.29
CA ASP A 148 6.86 16.06 -22.83
C ASP A 148 7.70 14.83 -22.47
N ILE A 149 8.81 15.05 -21.78
CA ILE A 149 9.82 14.03 -21.52
C ILE A 149 10.30 14.15 -20.09
N SER A 150 10.37 13.03 -19.37
CA SER A 150 11.01 12.97 -18.05
C SER A 150 11.92 11.76 -17.89
N ALA A 151 12.87 11.88 -16.95
CA ALA A 151 13.79 10.82 -16.55
C ALA A 151 13.78 10.61 -15.02
N SER A 152 14.36 9.51 -14.54
CA SER A 152 14.52 9.26 -13.10
C SER A 152 15.65 10.09 -12.47
N GLY A 153 16.64 10.51 -13.29
CA GLY A 153 17.70 11.44 -12.92
C GLY A 153 17.74 12.71 -13.77
N ARG A 154 18.90 13.38 -13.82
CA ARG A 154 19.14 14.61 -14.62
C ARG A 154 18.72 14.41 -16.07
N LEU A 155 18.03 15.39 -16.65
CA LEU A 155 17.65 15.45 -18.06
C LEU A 155 18.03 16.81 -18.65
N GLU A 156 18.75 16.81 -19.77
CA GLU A 156 19.24 18.01 -20.42
C GLU A 156 19.02 17.99 -21.93
N ALA A 157 18.69 19.15 -22.51
CA ALA A 157 18.69 19.31 -23.95
C ALA A 157 20.09 19.69 -24.44
N GLY A 158 20.72 18.78 -25.18
CA GLY A 158 21.95 19.05 -25.89
C GLY A 158 21.74 20.12 -26.94
N GLY A 159 22.50 21.22 -26.84
CA GLY A 159 22.59 22.23 -27.88
C GLY A 159 23.17 21.63 -29.16
N GLY A 160 22.29 21.10 -30.01
CA GLY A 160 22.61 20.65 -31.36
C GLY A 160 23.11 21.82 -32.20
N GLY A 161 24.39 22.16 -32.06
CA GLY A 161 24.97 23.25 -32.82
C GLY A 161 26.33 23.67 -32.31
N ARG A 162 27.35 23.48 -33.16
CA ARG A 162 28.58 24.29 -33.19
C ARG A 162 28.25 25.75 -33.54
N GLY A 163 27.38 26.37 -32.75
CA GLY A 163 26.97 27.76 -32.84
C GLY A 163 28.14 28.63 -32.43
N ARG A 164 28.84 29.13 -33.45
CA ARG A 164 29.78 30.26 -33.42
C ARG A 164 29.43 31.21 -32.26
N ARG A 165 30.18 31.14 -31.16
CA ARG A 165 30.08 32.06 -30.01
C ARG A 165 30.11 33.50 -30.53
N THR A 166 28.96 34.15 -30.60
CA THR A 166 28.89 35.59 -30.83
C THR A 166 29.44 36.27 -29.58
N ARG A 167 30.68 36.74 -29.70
CA ARG A 167 31.45 37.38 -28.64
C ARG A 167 30.90 38.78 -28.39
N GLY A 168 29.96 38.87 -27.47
CA GLY A 168 29.41 40.11 -26.92
C GLY A 168 28.10 39.75 -26.24
N GLY A 169 27.99 39.62 -24.91
CA GLY A 169 28.65 40.38 -23.86
C GLY A 169 27.55 41.17 -23.16
N GLY A 170 26.80 40.50 -22.29
CA GLY A 170 25.77 41.13 -21.46
C GLY A 170 24.61 40.20 -21.12
N ALA A 171 24.57 39.78 -19.84
CA ALA A 171 23.45 39.23 -19.09
C ALA A 171 22.85 37.89 -19.54
N SER A 172 23.02 36.89 -18.65
CA SER A 172 22.04 35.90 -18.18
C SER A 172 20.65 35.92 -18.84
N GLY A 173 20.61 35.61 -20.13
CA GLY A 173 19.47 35.08 -20.85
C GLY A 173 19.92 33.74 -21.38
N ASP A 174 19.90 32.75 -20.47
CA ASP A 174 20.12 31.35 -20.77
C ASP A 174 19.11 30.95 -21.85
N GLY A 175 19.58 30.96 -23.09
CA GLY A 175 18.83 30.57 -24.26
C GLY A 175 18.64 29.07 -24.20
N SER A 176 17.65 28.67 -23.41
CA SER A 176 16.94 27.41 -23.53
C SER A 176 16.77 27.08 -25.01
N GLY A 177 17.03 25.82 -25.36
CA GLY A 177 16.60 25.32 -26.65
C GLY A 177 15.07 25.45 -26.82
N PRO A 178 14.49 24.88 -27.88
CA PRO A 178 13.02 24.79 -28.05
C PRO A 178 12.24 24.12 -26.88
N LEU A 179 12.93 23.68 -25.82
CA LEU A 179 12.39 22.97 -24.68
C LEU A 179 12.63 23.77 -23.40
N ASP A 180 11.54 24.01 -22.69
CA ASP A 180 11.51 24.56 -21.35
C ASP A 180 11.86 23.47 -20.34
N ARG A 181 12.80 23.79 -19.45
CA ARG A 181 13.13 22.95 -18.30
C ARG A 181 12.12 23.21 -17.20
N VAL A 182 11.26 22.23 -16.94
CA VAL A 182 10.26 22.31 -15.85
C VAL A 182 10.94 22.07 -14.51
N ASN A 183 11.82 21.07 -14.46
CA ASN A 183 12.67 20.74 -13.32
C ASN A 183 13.92 19.98 -13.82
N ASP A 184 14.78 19.50 -12.92
CA ASP A 184 16.03 18.83 -13.30
C ASP A 184 15.82 17.53 -14.10
N ARG A 185 14.62 16.96 -14.05
CA ARG A 185 14.26 15.66 -14.62
C ARG A 185 13.26 15.77 -15.77
N THR A 186 12.72 16.95 -16.06
CA THR A 186 11.57 17.13 -16.98
C THR A 186 11.78 18.27 -17.95
N LEU A 187 11.59 17.98 -19.24
CA LEU A 187 11.62 18.93 -20.34
C LEU A 187 10.29 18.92 -21.08
N ARG A 188 9.78 20.11 -21.43
CA ARG A 188 8.56 20.27 -22.24
C ARG A 188 8.76 21.35 -23.28
N GLY A 189 8.11 21.24 -24.43
CA GLY A 189 8.12 22.32 -25.41
C GLY A 189 7.92 21.83 -26.83
N THR A 190 8.13 22.71 -27.80
CA THR A 190 7.88 22.41 -29.22
C THR A 190 9.17 22.41 -30.02
N ILE A 191 9.50 21.26 -30.60
CA ILE A 191 10.67 21.07 -31.46
C ILE A 191 10.27 21.11 -32.94
N SER A 192 11.11 21.73 -33.77
CA SER A 192 10.95 21.77 -35.24
C SER A 192 12.21 21.33 -36.00
N SER A 193 13.25 20.98 -35.25
CA SER A 193 14.52 20.46 -35.74
C SER A 193 14.97 19.32 -34.82
N PRO A 194 15.86 18.42 -35.27
CA PRO A 194 16.40 17.38 -34.41
C PRO A 194 17.01 17.95 -33.13
N VAL A 195 16.68 17.33 -32.00
CA VAL A 195 17.24 17.66 -30.67
C VAL A 195 17.84 16.38 -30.09
N THR A 196 19.02 16.47 -29.49
CA THR A 196 19.61 15.37 -28.70
C THR A 196 19.44 15.72 -27.23
N LEU A 197 18.85 14.84 -26.45
CA LEU A 197 18.77 14.95 -25.01
C LEU A 197 19.80 14.03 -24.37
N SER A 198 20.41 14.47 -23.28
CA SER A 198 21.23 13.62 -22.40
C SER A 198 20.49 13.40 -21.09
N TYR A 199 20.49 12.16 -20.58
CA TYR A 199 19.79 11.82 -19.35
C TYR A 199 20.55 10.84 -18.46
N ALA A 200 20.21 10.86 -17.17
CA ALA A 200 20.69 9.93 -16.14
C ALA A 200 19.55 9.02 -15.70
N GLY A 201 19.89 7.79 -15.30
CA GLY A 201 18.91 6.74 -15.03
C GLY A 201 18.18 6.29 -16.29
N GLU A 202 16.85 6.21 -16.19
CA GLU A 202 15.96 5.81 -17.27
C GLU A 202 14.99 6.93 -17.66
N LEU A 203 14.47 6.86 -18.88
CA LEU A 203 13.35 7.70 -19.29
C LEU A 203 12.08 7.15 -18.65
N THR A 204 11.34 8.02 -17.97
CA THR A 204 10.12 7.67 -17.21
C THR A 204 8.85 8.13 -17.91
N HIS A 205 8.98 9.04 -18.88
CA HIS A 205 7.88 9.45 -19.73
C HIS A 205 8.41 9.99 -21.05
N PHE A 206 7.68 9.69 -22.13
CA PHE A 206 7.96 10.17 -23.46
C PHE A 206 6.63 10.32 -24.21
N GLU A 207 6.23 11.56 -24.44
CA GLU A 207 5.08 11.89 -25.27
C GLU A 207 5.49 12.87 -26.37
N ALA A 208 5.01 12.62 -27.58
CA ALA A 208 5.16 13.49 -28.73
C ALA A 208 3.83 13.58 -29.48
N ASP A 209 3.35 14.79 -29.75
CA ASP A 209 2.03 15.01 -30.39
C ASP A 209 2.03 14.82 -31.92
N GLY A 210 3.09 14.22 -32.48
CA GLY A 210 3.26 13.99 -33.90
C GLY A 210 4.39 13.02 -34.24
N ASP A 211 4.56 12.74 -35.54
CA ASP A 211 5.53 11.75 -36.02
C ASP A 211 6.98 12.19 -35.75
N VAL A 212 7.68 11.40 -34.93
CA VAL A 212 9.09 11.57 -34.60
C VAL A 212 9.87 10.30 -34.97
N ARG A 213 11.11 10.49 -35.43
CA ARG A 213 12.09 9.40 -35.46
C ARG A 213 12.97 9.52 -34.24
N VAL A 214 13.12 8.43 -33.49
CA VAL A 214 13.90 8.43 -32.25
C VAL A 214 15.15 7.57 -32.43
N ARG A 215 16.28 8.06 -31.90
CA ARG A 215 17.46 7.22 -31.66
C ARG A 215 17.81 7.21 -30.19
N LYS A 216 17.85 6.04 -29.56
CA LYS A 216 18.29 5.86 -28.18
C LYS A 216 19.71 5.32 -28.20
N ASN A 217 20.65 6.05 -27.62
CA ASN A 217 22.08 5.72 -27.61
C ASN A 217 22.68 5.43 -29.00
N GLY A 218 22.15 6.09 -30.04
CA GLY A 218 22.57 5.93 -31.43
C GLY A 218 21.78 4.90 -32.23
N ASP A 219 21.04 4.01 -31.58
CA ASP A 219 20.20 3.00 -32.22
C ASP A 219 18.81 3.55 -32.53
N VAL A 220 18.30 3.29 -33.74
CA VAL A 220 16.94 3.70 -34.13
C VAL A 220 15.93 2.82 -33.39
N VAL A 221 14.99 3.47 -32.69
CA VAL A 221 13.92 2.80 -31.94
C VAL A 221 12.58 3.41 -32.31
N ASP A 222 11.51 2.63 -32.23
CA ASP A 222 10.16 3.16 -32.34
C ASP A 222 9.84 4.04 -31.13
N ALA A 223 9.05 5.11 -31.34
CA ALA A 223 8.73 6.07 -30.28
C ALA A 223 8.07 5.42 -29.06
N ALA A 224 7.26 4.37 -29.29
CA ALA A 224 6.62 3.58 -28.24
C ALA A 224 7.60 2.71 -27.43
N GLU A 225 8.78 2.39 -27.99
CA GLU A 225 9.81 1.55 -27.37
C GLU A 225 10.94 2.37 -26.73
N VAL A 226 10.81 3.70 -26.71
CA VAL A 226 11.82 4.60 -26.11
C VAL A 226 11.91 4.37 -24.60
N LEU A 227 10.77 4.13 -23.96
CA LEU A 227 10.69 3.82 -22.54
C LEU A 227 11.12 2.36 -22.29
N PRO A 228 11.74 2.07 -21.14
CA PRO A 228 11.95 0.69 -20.73
C PRO A 228 10.60 -0.03 -20.54
N SER A 229 10.63 -1.36 -20.65
CA SER A 229 9.45 -2.20 -20.42
C SER A 229 8.91 -1.98 -19.00
N ALA A 230 7.60 -1.77 -18.87
CA ALA A 230 6.91 -1.63 -17.59
C ALA A 230 6.08 -2.89 -17.22
N MET A 231 6.47 -4.05 -17.75
CA MET A 231 5.82 -5.34 -17.52
C MET A 231 6.77 -6.25 -16.74
N PRO A 232 6.62 -6.34 -15.40
CA PRO A 232 7.47 -7.17 -14.56
C PRO A 232 7.19 -8.67 -14.70
N GLY A 233 5.95 -9.02 -15.05
CA GLY A 233 5.50 -10.40 -15.16
C GLY A 233 5.89 -11.04 -16.48
N GLY A 234 6.10 -12.35 -16.45
CA GLY A 234 6.27 -13.18 -17.63
C GLY A 234 5.43 -14.44 -17.55
N VAL A 235 4.86 -14.84 -18.67
CA VAL A 235 4.14 -16.11 -18.84
C VAL A 235 4.79 -16.92 -19.95
N THR A 236 4.98 -18.22 -19.70
CA THR A 236 5.46 -19.19 -20.68
C THR A 236 4.37 -20.23 -20.91
N VAL A 237 3.82 -20.26 -22.12
CA VAL A 237 2.74 -21.18 -22.49
C VAL A 237 3.29 -22.35 -23.31
N SER A 238 3.29 -23.55 -22.76
CA SER A 238 3.75 -24.77 -23.40
C SER A 238 2.58 -25.68 -23.82
N GLY A 239 2.80 -26.47 -24.87
CA GLY A 239 1.78 -27.37 -25.42
C GLY A 239 2.21 -28.02 -26.75
N SER A 240 1.28 -28.72 -27.40
CA SER A 240 1.49 -29.48 -28.63
C SER A 240 0.73 -28.90 -29.84
N GLY A 241 0.69 -27.56 -29.95
CA GLY A 241 0.04 -26.85 -31.06
C GLY A 241 -1.42 -26.46 -30.83
N GLN A 242 -1.94 -26.59 -29.61
CA GLN A 242 -3.28 -26.10 -29.27
C GLN A 242 -3.30 -24.56 -29.20
N SER A 243 -4.42 -23.95 -29.57
CA SER A 243 -4.66 -22.52 -29.33
C SER A 243 -4.94 -22.25 -27.86
N PHE A 244 -4.49 -21.10 -27.36
CA PHE A 244 -4.75 -20.65 -26.00
C PHE A 244 -5.18 -19.18 -25.96
N ALA A 245 -5.85 -18.79 -24.88
CA ALA A 245 -5.94 -17.40 -24.46
C ALA A 245 -5.62 -17.28 -22.97
N VAL A 246 -4.75 -16.34 -22.63
CA VAL A 246 -4.36 -15.97 -21.26
C VAL A 246 -4.88 -14.56 -21.00
N GLU A 247 -5.70 -14.39 -19.97
CA GLU A 247 -6.19 -13.08 -19.55
C GLU A 247 -5.42 -12.60 -18.33
N THR A 248 -4.91 -11.37 -18.38
CA THR A 248 -4.26 -10.68 -17.28
C THR A 248 -5.12 -9.53 -16.80
N SER A 249 -4.90 -9.10 -15.56
CA SER A 249 -5.67 -8.01 -15.01
C SER A 249 -5.29 -6.69 -15.66
N ASP A 250 -4.05 -6.50 -16.12
CA ASP A 250 -3.62 -5.26 -16.80
C ASP A 250 -3.11 -5.56 -18.22
N ARG A 251 -2.20 -4.74 -18.74
CA ARG A 251 -1.58 -4.89 -20.05
C ARG A 251 -0.76 -6.18 -20.17
N ALA A 252 -0.75 -6.73 -21.38
CA ALA A 252 0.14 -7.81 -21.78
C ALA A 252 0.77 -7.52 -23.15
N GLU A 253 1.94 -8.09 -23.40
CA GLU A 253 2.68 -7.99 -24.66
C GLU A 253 3.22 -9.37 -25.04
N ALA A 254 2.94 -9.82 -26.27
CA ALA A 254 3.47 -11.09 -26.77
C ALA A 254 4.96 -10.95 -27.12
N VAL A 255 5.77 -11.96 -26.77
CA VAL A 255 7.18 -12.01 -27.15
C VAL A 255 7.31 -12.88 -28.41
N GLY A 256 7.72 -12.26 -29.51
CA GLY A 256 7.87 -12.92 -30.81
C GLY A 256 6.56 -13.02 -31.60
N THR A 257 6.47 -13.97 -32.53
CA THR A 257 5.37 -14.05 -33.51
C THR A 257 4.39 -15.19 -33.27
N ALA A 258 4.57 -15.99 -32.21
CA ALA A 258 3.73 -17.15 -31.90
C ALA A 258 2.44 -16.78 -31.12
N ALA A 259 2.39 -15.56 -30.60
CA ALA A 259 1.25 -14.98 -29.91
C ALA A 259 1.01 -13.52 -30.34
N SER A 260 -0.17 -13.02 -30.01
CA SER A 260 -0.57 -11.63 -30.07
C SER A 260 -1.17 -11.23 -28.73
N ALA A 261 -1.03 -9.96 -28.34
CA ALA A 261 -1.65 -9.43 -27.14
C ALA A 261 -2.53 -8.22 -27.47
N GLU A 262 -3.74 -8.20 -26.91
CA GLU A 262 -4.71 -7.11 -27.05
C GLU A 262 -5.47 -6.96 -25.73
N ASP A 263 -5.52 -5.74 -25.18
CA ASP A 263 -6.27 -5.41 -23.96
C ASP A 263 -6.03 -6.37 -22.77
N GLY A 264 -4.78 -6.78 -22.54
CA GLY A 264 -4.43 -7.69 -21.44
C GLY A 264 -4.73 -9.17 -21.73
N THR A 265 -5.16 -9.49 -22.94
CA THR A 265 -5.37 -10.87 -23.35
C THR A 265 -4.28 -11.30 -24.33
N VAL A 266 -3.53 -12.34 -23.99
CA VAL A 266 -2.55 -12.97 -24.87
C VAL A 266 -3.19 -14.18 -25.55
N THR A 267 -3.26 -14.17 -26.87
CA THR A 267 -3.76 -15.29 -27.67
C THR A 267 -2.64 -15.85 -28.54
N GLY A 268 -2.59 -17.18 -28.70
CA GLY A 268 -1.51 -17.79 -29.47
C GLY A 268 -1.69 -19.27 -29.70
N THR A 269 -0.63 -19.91 -30.19
CA THR A 269 -0.54 -21.37 -30.32
C THR A 269 0.56 -21.88 -29.41
N ALA A 270 0.22 -22.76 -28.47
CA ALA A 270 1.17 -23.33 -27.52
C ALA A 270 2.17 -24.24 -28.25
N THR A 271 3.45 -24.12 -27.91
CA THR A 271 4.54 -24.87 -28.55
C THR A 271 5.33 -25.66 -27.53
N GLU A 272 5.99 -26.74 -27.94
CA GLU A 272 6.86 -27.53 -27.04
C GLU A 272 8.00 -26.68 -26.44
N GLY A 273 8.47 -25.66 -27.17
CA GLY A 273 9.49 -24.72 -26.70
C GLY A 273 9.00 -23.57 -25.83
N GLY A 274 7.68 -23.49 -25.56
CA GLY A 274 7.06 -22.36 -24.88
C GLY A 274 6.80 -21.16 -25.79
N THR A 275 5.62 -20.57 -25.65
CA THR A 275 5.28 -19.25 -26.19
C THR A 275 5.34 -18.24 -25.06
N GLU A 276 6.18 -17.23 -25.19
CA GLU A 276 6.41 -16.25 -24.12
C GLU A 276 5.54 -15.00 -24.32
N ALA A 277 5.08 -14.43 -23.21
CA ALA A 277 4.52 -13.09 -23.16
C ALA A 277 4.93 -12.40 -21.86
N ARG A 278 4.94 -11.08 -21.89
CA ARG A 278 5.11 -10.23 -20.72
C ARG A 278 3.77 -9.67 -20.30
N PHE A 279 3.61 -9.42 -19.00
CA PHE A 279 2.40 -8.80 -18.50
C PHE A 279 2.68 -7.88 -17.32
N ASP A 280 1.70 -7.03 -17.08
CA ASP A 280 1.53 -6.21 -15.91
C ASP A 280 0.23 -6.64 -15.22
N GLY A 281 0.17 -6.56 -13.89
CA GLY A 281 -0.97 -7.08 -13.14
C GLY A 281 -0.88 -8.55 -12.75
N ASN A 282 -2.04 -9.17 -12.53
CA ASN A 282 -2.19 -10.56 -12.10
C ASN A 282 -2.71 -11.42 -13.24
N LEU A 283 -2.42 -12.72 -13.21
CA LEU A 283 -3.11 -13.67 -14.09
C LEU A 283 -4.56 -13.85 -13.63
N LEU A 284 -5.51 -13.72 -14.56
CA LEU A 284 -6.94 -13.89 -14.29
C LEU A 284 -7.46 -15.23 -14.81
N SER A 285 -7.07 -15.62 -16.03
CA SER A 285 -7.56 -16.89 -16.60
C SER A 285 -6.62 -17.49 -17.64
N LEU A 286 -6.73 -18.81 -17.82
CA LEU A 286 -6.21 -19.56 -18.95
C LEU A 286 -7.37 -20.28 -19.64
N SER A 287 -7.45 -20.22 -20.96
CA SER A 287 -8.45 -20.92 -21.75
C SER A 287 -7.85 -21.68 -22.92
N GLN A 288 -8.48 -22.81 -23.24
CA GLN A 288 -8.15 -23.68 -24.37
C GLN A 288 -9.47 -24.09 -25.04
N GLY A 289 -9.82 -23.44 -26.15
CA GLY A 289 -11.15 -23.60 -26.76
C GLY A 289 -12.25 -23.10 -25.81
N ASP A 290 -13.23 -23.95 -25.52
CA ASP A 290 -14.34 -23.63 -24.61
C ASP A 290 -14.05 -24.00 -23.14
N ALA A 291 -12.86 -24.56 -22.84
CA ALA A 291 -12.44 -24.87 -21.49
C ALA A 291 -11.69 -23.69 -20.85
N THR A 292 -11.98 -23.38 -19.59
CA THR A 292 -11.41 -22.22 -18.90
C THR A 292 -11.01 -22.55 -17.46
N ALA A 293 -9.86 -22.04 -17.02
CA ALA A 293 -9.45 -21.98 -15.61
C ALA A 293 -9.33 -20.52 -15.21
N THR A 294 -10.15 -20.05 -14.27
CA THR A 294 -10.18 -18.66 -13.80
C THR A 294 -9.70 -18.57 -12.36
N ILE A 295 -8.73 -17.70 -12.09
CA ILE A 295 -8.22 -17.42 -10.74
C ILE A 295 -9.12 -16.36 -10.10
N SER A 296 -9.78 -16.73 -9.00
CA SER A 296 -10.47 -15.81 -8.11
C SER A 296 -9.61 -15.60 -6.87
N VAL A 297 -8.85 -14.50 -6.85
CA VAL A 297 -7.96 -14.16 -5.73
C VAL A 297 -8.75 -13.88 -4.45
N GLU A 298 -9.91 -13.23 -4.57
CA GLU A 298 -10.80 -12.92 -3.43
C GLU A 298 -11.36 -14.18 -2.80
N GLU A 299 -11.80 -15.15 -3.61
CA GLU A 299 -12.29 -16.43 -3.07
C GLU A 299 -11.16 -17.39 -2.70
N LYS A 300 -9.90 -17.03 -3.02
CA LYS A 300 -8.72 -17.92 -3.02
C LYS A 300 -9.04 -19.26 -3.69
N ARG A 301 -9.65 -19.19 -4.88
CA ARG A 301 -10.09 -20.36 -5.67
C ARG A 301 -9.68 -20.26 -7.14
N VAL A 302 -9.37 -21.39 -7.75
CA VAL A 302 -9.38 -21.57 -9.20
C VAL A 302 -10.71 -22.22 -9.61
N ILE A 303 -11.40 -21.60 -10.56
CA ILE A 303 -12.67 -22.07 -11.10
C ILE A 303 -12.38 -22.74 -12.45
N CYS A 304 -12.44 -24.07 -12.48
CA CYS A 304 -12.17 -24.88 -13.67
C CYS A 304 -13.50 -25.27 -14.32
N SER A 305 -13.73 -24.84 -15.56
CA SER A 305 -14.97 -25.10 -16.32
C SER A 305 -14.66 -25.88 -17.59
N ALA A 306 -15.26 -27.07 -17.71
CA ALA A 306 -15.16 -27.93 -18.88
C ALA A 306 -16.31 -27.66 -19.87
N PRO A 307 -16.08 -27.82 -21.19
CA PRO A 307 -17.09 -27.64 -22.20
C PRO A 307 -18.20 -28.70 -22.10
N ALA A 308 -19.36 -28.42 -22.68
CA ALA A 308 -20.56 -29.26 -22.56
C ALA A 308 -20.40 -30.66 -23.18
N ASP A 309 -19.46 -30.84 -24.10
CA ASP A 309 -19.29 -32.02 -24.93
C ASP A 309 -18.06 -32.88 -24.57
N GLY A 310 -17.21 -32.44 -23.64
CA GLY A 310 -15.99 -33.14 -23.28
C GLY A 310 -15.53 -32.89 -21.85
N ALA A 311 -15.03 -33.93 -21.19
CA ALA A 311 -14.27 -33.76 -19.96
C ALA A 311 -12.88 -33.22 -20.28
N VAL A 312 -12.34 -32.35 -19.42
CA VAL A 312 -11.04 -31.69 -19.61
C VAL A 312 -10.19 -31.84 -18.35
N GLU A 313 -8.90 -32.10 -18.57
CA GLU A 313 -7.90 -32.13 -17.51
C GLU A 313 -7.41 -30.71 -17.21
N PHE A 314 -7.35 -30.40 -15.92
CA PHE A 314 -6.85 -29.15 -15.37
C PHE A 314 -5.68 -29.43 -14.45
N THR A 315 -4.62 -28.63 -14.57
CA THR A 315 -3.47 -28.66 -13.68
C THR A 315 -3.34 -27.31 -12.99
N ILE A 316 -3.01 -27.28 -11.71
CA ILE A 316 -2.81 -26.07 -10.93
C ILE A 316 -1.56 -26.27 -10.10
N ASP A 317 -0.67 -25.28 -10.10
CA ASP A 317 0.46 -25.19 -9.18
C ASP A 317 0.30 -23.93 -8.31
N ALA A 318 0.66 -24.00 -7.04
CA ALA A 318 0.67 -22.86 -6.13
C ALA A 318 1.93 -22.86 -5.26
N THR A 319 2.34 -21.68 -4.75
CA THR A 319 3.55 -21.53 -3.93
C THR A 319 3.46 -22.29 -2.61
N ASP A 320 2.28 -22.32 -2.00
CA ASP A 320 2.11 -22.84 -0.64
C ASP A 320 1.39 -24.19 -0.66
N ALA A 321 0.11 -24.20 -1.06
CA ALA A 321 -0.69 -25.42 -1.13
C ALA A 321 -1.99 -25.23 -1.92
N ILE A 322 -2.53 -26.35 -2.40
CA ILE A 322 -3.83 -26.49 -3.03
C ILE A 322 -4.64 -27.43 -2.14
N LEU A 323 -5.79 -26.97 -1.67
CA LEU A 323 -6.66 -27.73 -0.77
C LEU A 323 -7.74 -28.44 -1.59
N TYR A 324 -7.66 -29.76 -1.68
CA TYR A 324 -8.56 -30.58 -2.49
C TYR A 324 -8.75 -31.98 -1.89
N GLU A 325 -10.01 -32.41 -1.76
CA GLU A 325 -10.40 -33.72 -1.18
C GLU A 325 -9.72 -34.02 0.18
N ASP A 326 -9.79 -33.05 1.10
CA ASP A 326 -9.22 -33.15 2.46
C ASP A 326 -7.69 -33.37 2.50
N ALA A 327 -6.99 -33.04 1.41
CA ALA A 327 -5.54 -33.06 1.32
C ALA A 327 -4.98 -31.74 0.78
N ALA A 328 -3.75 -31.42 1.20
CA ALA A 328 -2.94 -30.34 0.66
C ALA A 328 -2.00 -30.88 -0.41
N HIS A 329 -1.94 -30.21 -1.57
CA HIS A 329 -1.12 -30.57 -2.72
C HIS A 329 -0.28 -29.37 -3.16
N GLU A 330 0.96 -29.56 -3.58
CA GLU A 330 1.74 -28.49 -4.24
C GLU A 330 1.28 -28.30 -5.70
N THR A 331 1.04 -29.43 -6.38
CA THR A 331 0.51 -29.53 -7.73
C THR A 331 -0.76 -30.40 -7.70
N LEU A 332 -1.85 -29.90 -8.25
CA LEU A 332 -3.09 -30.65 -8.42
C LEU A 332 -3.38 -30.87 -9.90
N THR A 333 -3.65 -32.11 -10.30
CA THR A 333 -4.25 -32.43 -11.60
C THR A 333 -5.60 -33.11 -11.39
N THR A 334 -6.66 -32.55 -11.96
CA THR A 334 -8.03 -33.09 -11.87
C THR A 334 -8.73 -33.08 -13.23
N THR A 335 -9.67 -33.99 -13.44
CA THR A 335 -10.50 -34.05 -14.64
C THR A 335 -11.91 -33.57 -14.34
N VAL A 336 -12.27 -32.41 -14.89
CA VAL A 336 -13.64 -31.87 -14.75
C VAL A 336 -14.53 -32.48 -15.83
N SER A 337 -15.66 -33.03 -15.40
CA SER A 337 -16.64 -33.66 -16.31
C SER A 337 -17.27 -32.65 -17.28
N ALA A 338 -17.70 -33.14 -18.44
CA ALA A 338 -18.34 -32.31 -19.47
C ALA A 338 -19.52 -31.49 -18.92
N GLY A 339 -19.50 -30.18 -19.17
CA GLY A 339 -20.52 -29.22 -18.73
C GLY A 339 -20.51 -28.91 -17.24
N SER A 340 -19.50 -29.38 -16.50
CA SER A 340 -19.36 -29.13 -15.07
C SER A 340 -18.32 -28.05 -14.79
N THR A 341 -18.44 -27.46 -13.59
CA THR A 341 -17.46 -26.54 -13.03
C THR A 341 -16.98 -27.07 -11.69
N GLU A 342 -15.68 -27.00 -11.47
CA GLU A 342 -15.03 -27.34 -10.22
C GLU A 342 -14.38 -26.09 -9.61
N ARG A 343 -14.39 -26.00 -8.27
CA ARG A 343 -13.82 -24.86 -7.53
C ARG A 343 -12.77 -25.37 -6.56
N ILE A 344 -11.52 -25.05 -6.85
CA ILE A 344 -10.35 -25.60 -6.16
C ILE A 344 -9.74 -24.49 -5.33
N LYS A 345 -9.58 -24.70 -4.02
CA LYS A 345 -9.02 -23.69 -3.12
C LYS A 345 -7.48 -23.73 -3.16
N PHE A 346 -6.84 -22.58 -3.08
CA PHE A 346 -5.39 -22.46 -2.99
C PHE A 346 -4.95 -21.57 -1.83
N LEU A 347 -3.70 -21.75 -1.41
CA LEU A 347 -2.94 -20.93 -0.47
C LEU A 347 -1.71 -20.40 -1.20
N GLY A 348 -1.22 -19.23 -0.79
CA GLY A 348 -0.17 -18.51 -1.51
C GLY A 348 -0.64 -17.93 -2.85
N ASP A 349 0.24 -17.98 -3.84
CA ASP A 349 -0.02 -17.57 -5.22
C ASP A 349 -0.06 -18.79 -6.12
N VAL A 350 -0.99 -18.80 -7.08
CA VAL A 350 -0.94 -19.78 -8.17
C VAL A 350 0.34 -19.47 -8.97
N THR A 351 1.03 -20.47 -9.54
CA THR A 351 2.28 -20.28 -10.33
C THR A 351 2.22 -20.96 -11.69
N ALA A 352 1.30 -21.91 -11.87
CA ALA A 352 0.96 -22.46 -13.18
C ALA A 352 -0.51 -22.85 -13.27
N LEU A 353 -1.07 -22.77 -14.48
CA LEU A 353 -2.37 -23.31 -14.84
C LEU A 353 -2.23 -24.20 -16.08
N GLY A 354 -2.88 -25.35 -16.07
CA GLY A 354 -3.00 -26.27 -17.19
C GLY A 354 -4.47 -26.44 -17.59
N VAL A 355 -4.77 -26.39 -18.89
CA VAL A 355 -6.09 -26.66 -19.46
C VAL A 355 -5.93 -27.46 -20.76
N GLY A 356 -6.41 -28.70 -20.79
CA GLY A 356 -6.49 -29.48 -22.05
C GLY A 356 -5.15 -29.72 -22.74
N GLY A 357 -4.07 -29.91 -21.95
CA GLY A 357 -2.71 -30.11 -22.45
C GLY A 357 -2.00 -28.83 -22.92
N VAL A 358 -2.55 -27.66 -22.58
CA VAL A 358 -1.84 -26.37 -22.59
C VAL A 358 -1.48 -26.03 -21.15
N THR A 359 -0.23 -25.67 -20.88
CA THR A 359 0.21 -25.22 -19.56
C THR A 359 0.79 -23.82 -19.67
N ALA A 360 0.28 -22.89 -18.86
CA ALA A 360 0.84 -21.55 -18.68
C ALA A 360 1.53 -21.49 -17.32
N GLU A 361 2.86 -21.39 -17.34
CA GLU A 361 3.68 -21.08 -16.17
C GLU A 361 3.85 -19.57 -16.09
N PHE A 362 3.70 -19.00 -14.91
CA PHE A 362 3.74 -17.56 -14.74
C PHE A 362 4.59 -17.15 -13.54
N ASP A 363 5.30 -16.05 -13.75
CA ASP A 363 6.21 -15.46 -12.78
C ASP A 363 5.94 -13.95 -12.77
N PRO A 364 5.27 -13.40 -11.74
CA PRO A 364 4.92 -11.98 -11.67
C PRO A 364 6.14 -11.06 -11.50
N VAL A 365 7.30 -11.61 -11.16
CA VAL A 365 8.55 -10.88 -10.89
C VAL A 365 9.71 -11.32 -11.79
N ARG A 366 9.41 -11.96 -12.93
CA ARG A 366 10.42 -12.46 -13.89
C ARG A 366 11.39 -11.38 -14.35
N TYR A 367 10.91 -10.13 -14.43
CA TYR A 367 11.68 -8.96 -14.86
C TYR A 367 11.64 -7.86 -13.78
N PRO A 368 12.44 -7.97 -12.71
CA PRO A 368 12.38 -7.04 -11.57
C PRO A 368 12.65 -5.58 -11.99
N GLU A 369 13.61 -5.35 -12.89
CA GLU A 369 13.90 -4.00 -13.43
C GLU A 369 12.68 -3.37 -14.13
N ALA A 370 11.85 -4.18 -14.80
CA ALA A 370 10.62 -3.70 -15.42
C ALA A 370 9.55 -3.32 -14.38
N GLY A 371 9.61 -3.92 -13.19
CA GLY A 371 8.82 -3.52 -12.03
C GLY A 371 9.21 -2.13 -11.53
N ASP A 372 10.50 -1.82 -11.50
CA ASP A 372 11.00 -0.48 -11.14
C ASP A 372 10.60 0.55 -12.19
N SER A 373 10.77 0.22 -13.48
CA SER A 373 10.32 1.05 -14.59
C SER A 373 8.80 1.30 -14.55
N ALA A 374 7.99 0.30 -14.19
CA ALA A 374 6.55 0.46 -14.04
C ALA A 374 6.20 1.48 -12.95
N ARG A 375 6.88 1.42 -11.79
CA ARG A 375 6.69 2.38 -10.69
C ARG A 375 7.08 3.79 -11.11
N LEU A 376 8.25 3.94 -11.74
CA LEU A 376 8.75 5.23 -12.19
C LEU A 376 7.87 5.86 -13.29
N GLN A 377 7.38 5.06 -14.24
CA GLN A 377 6.48 5.54 -15.29
C GLN A 377 5.09 5.91 -14.74
N ALA A 378 4.55 5.11 -13.81
CA ALA A 378 3.31 5.45 -13.13
C ALA A 378 3.46 6.77 -12.35
N ALA A 379 4.51 6.91 -11.55
CA ALA A 379 4.81 8.15 -10.82
C ALA A 379 4.97 9.34 -11.77
N ALA A 380 5.70 9.19 -12.88
CA ALA A 380 5.84 10.25 -13.87
C ALA A 380 4.47 10.70 -14.43
N ALA A 381 3.50 9.79 -14.59
CA ALA A 381 2.15 10.16 -15.03
C ALA A 381 1.37 10.98 -13.97
N PHE A 382 1.63 10.78 -12.67
CA PHE A 382 1.03 11.55 -11.57
C PHE A 382 1.71 12.90 -11.38
N GLU A 383 3.03 12.99 -11.59
CA GLU A 383 3.81 14.24 -11.54
C GLU A 383 3.31 15.31 -12.54
N ARG A 384 2.50 14.92 -13.52
CA ARG A 384 1.92 15.83 -14.54
C ARG A 384 0.56 16.41 -14.13
N THR A 385 0.13 16.18 -12.89
CA THR A 385 -1.16 16.66 -12.39
C THR A 385 -0.98 17.88 -11.49
N ASP A 386 -1.89 18.85 -11.57
CA ASP A 386 -1.93 20.00 -10.64
C ASP A 386 -2.11 19.55 -9.17
N ALA A 387 -2.66 18.35 -8.98
CA ALA A 387 -2.78 17.72 -7.66
C ALA A 387 -1.40 17.40 -7.07
N TYR A 388 -0.51 16.82 -7.88
CA TYR A 388 0.85 16.52 -7.46
C TYR A 388 1.62 17.78 -7.07
N ASP A 389 1.62 18.81 -7.92
CA ASP A 389 2.34 20.06 -7.63
C ASP A 389 1.88 20.69 -6.31
N ARG A 390 0.57 20.67 -6.02
CA ARG A 390 0.02 21.17 -4.75
C ARG A 390 0.39 20.30 -3.57
N ALA A 391 0.43 18.97 -3.74
CA ALA A 391 0.76 18.04 -2.67
C ALA A 391 2.24 18.11 -2.30
N ALA A 392 3.11 18.07 -3.31
CA ALA A 392 4.55 18.20 -3.16
C ALA A 392 4.94 19.57 -2.56
N ALA A 393 4.27 20.65 -2.95
CA ALA A 393 4.53 21.98 -2.37
C ALA A 393 4.06 22.14 -0.91
N GLN A 394 3.13 21.31 -0.44
CA GLN A 394 2.61 21.34 0.93
C GLN A 394 3.21 20.27 1.84
N ALA A 395 3.96 19.33 1.28
CA ALA A 395 4.66 18.29 2.01
C ALA A 395 5.79 18.89 2.86
N ASP A 396 5.92 18.44 4.11
CA ASP A 396 7.08 18.72 4.95
C ASP A 396 8.18 17.68 4.68
N GLY A 397 8.92 17.90 3.60
CA GLY A 397 10.01 17.05 3.15
C GLY A 397 10.18 17.10 1.63
N ARG A 398 11.24 16.49 1.13
CA ARG A 398 11.52 16.35 -0.30
C ARG A 398 10.93 15.05 -0.82
N VAL A 399 10.20 15.12 -1.94
CA VAL A 399 9.65 13.96 -2.62
C VAL A 399 10.78 13.12 -3.24
N ARG A 400 10.81 11.83 -2.93
CA ARG A 400 11.69 10.86 -3.58
C ARG A 400 11.16 10.51 -4.97
N HIS A 401 12.06 10.41 -5.94
CA HIS A 401 11.76 10.08 -7.34
C HIS A 401 12.50 8.85 -7.84
N ASP A 402 13.01 8.04 -6.92
CA ASP A 402 13.62 6.75 -7.18
C ASP A 402 12.62 5.61 -6.98
N ALA A 403 12.89 4.46 -7.59
CA ALA A 403 11.95 3.34 -7.59
C ALA A 403 11.66 2.78 -6.18
N ASP A 404 12.61 2.88 -5.23
CA ASP A 404 12.42 2.44 -3.83
C ASP A 404 11.64 3.47 -3.00
N GLY A 405 11.67 4.73 -3.43
CA GLY A 405 10.86 5.81 -2.88
C GLY A 405 9.43 5.82 -3.39
N ILE A 406 9.06 4.95 -4.34
CA ILE A 406 7.77 4.94 -5.00
C ILE A 406 7.11 3.59 -4.82
N TYR A 407 5.84 3.61 -4.43
CA TYR A 407 4.98 2.43 -4.38
C TYR A 407 3.70 2.69 -5.16
N THR A 408 3.21 1.68 -5.88
CA THR A 408 2.03 1.85 -6.73
C THR A 408 1.02 0.75 -6.48
N VAL A 409 -0.25 1.12 -6.47
CA VAL A 409 -1.37 0.19 -6.35
C VAL A 409 -2.40 0.52 -7.42
N SER A 410 -2.81 -0.47 -8.20
CA SER A 410 -3.93 -0.36 -9.12
C SER A 410 -5.05 -1.24 -8.60
N TYR A 411 -6.28 -0.72 -8.51
CA TYR A 411 -7.44 -1.51 -8.14
C TYR A 411 -8.65 -1.14 -9.00
N VAL A 412 -9.62 -2.05 -9.17
CA VAL A 412 -10.88 -1.74 -9.86
C VAL A 412 -11.98 -1.43 -8.85
N ALA A 413 -12.55 -0.24 -8.98
CA ALA A 413 -13.71 0.21 -8.21
C ALA A 413 -14.78 0.75 -9.16
N ASP A 414 -16.02 0.30 -8.97
CA ASP A 414 -17.17 0.67 -9.83
C ASP A 414 -16.96 0.39 -11.34
N GLY A 415 -16.16 -0.64 -11.66
CA GLY A 415 -15.81 -1.00 -13.05
C GLY A 415 -14.83 -0.04 -13.73
N ASP A 416 -14.23 0.89 -12.98
CA ASP A 416 -13.13 1.72 -13.44
C ASP A 416 -11.87 1.41 -12.63
N ARG A 417 -10.72 1.39 -13.31
CA ARG A 417 -9.45 1.15 -12.65
C ARG A 417 -8.96 2.46 -12.05
N THR A 418 -8.63 2.42 -10.76
CA THR A 418 -7.98 3.51 -10.05
C THR A 418 -6.54 3.13 -9.77
N ASP A 419 -5.61 3.94 -10.28
CA ASP A 419 -4.20 3.85 -9.95
C ASP A 419 -3.93 4.74 -8.75
N SER A 420 -3.03 4.32 -7.88
CA SER A 420 -2.54 5.09 -6.75
C SER A 420 -1.03 5.03 -6.72
N VAL A 421 -0.39 6.17 -6.45
CA VAL A 421 1.05 6.28 -6.28
C VAL A 421 1.32 6.90 -4.92
N VAL A 422 2.19 6.25 -4.17
CA VAL A 422 2.72 6.70 -2.88
C VAL A 422 4.18 7.06 -3.09
N TYR A 423 4.50 8.33 -2.88
CA TYR A 423 5.87 8.83 -2.87
C TYR A 423 6.33 8.95 -1.43
N ARG A 424 7.52 8.43 -1.12
CA ARG A 424 8.18 8.72 0.15
C ARG A 424 8.78 10.10 0.16
N LEU A 425 8.72 10.70 1.33
CA LEU A 425 9.44 11.92 1.63
C LEU A 425 10.75 11.59 2.33
N THR A 426 11.75 12.42 2.07
CA THR A 426 13.01 12.47 2.78
C THR A 426 13.21 13.88 3.31
N ASP A 427 14.21 14.10 4.17
CA ASP A 427 14.48 15.41 4.75
C ASP A 427 13.26 15.99 5.50
N VAL A 428 12.47 15.13 6.15
CA VAL A 428 11.19 15.48 6.78
C VAL A 428 11.41 16.28 8.06
N GLY A 429 10.78 17.45 8.19
CA GLY A 429 10.82 18.26 9.42
C GLY A 429 9.81 17.79 10.49
N GLN A 430 8.77 17.08 10.06
CA GLN A 430 7.70 16.55 10.90
C GLN A 430 7.63 15.03 10.78
N GLY A 431 7.75 14.35 11.92
CA GLY A 431 7.72 12.90 11.95
C GLY A 431 9.09 12.29 11.66
N ASP A 432 9.14 10.97 11.72
CA ASP A 432 10.31 10.17 11.37
C ASP A 432 10.19 9.62 9.93
N GLU A 433 8.95 9.46 9.43
CA GLU A 433 8.65 9.07 8.06
C GLU A 433 7.48 9.89 7.52
N ALA A 434 7.47 10.17 6.22
CA ALA A 434 6.31 10.77 5.59
C ALA A 434 6.13 10.34 4.13
N THR A 435 4.92 10.48 3.62
CA THR A 435 4.54 10.12 2.25
C THR A 435 3.54 11.09 1.64
N VAL A 436 3.56 11.18 0.31
CA VAL A 436 2.53 11.83 -0.51
C VAL A 436 1.81 10.74 -1.31
N THR A 437 0.51 10.60 -1.13
CA THR A 437 -0.32 9.62 -1.82
C THR A 437 -1.26 10.35 -2.78
N LEU A 438 -1.30 9.90 -4.04
CA LEU A 438 -2.27 10.35 -5.02
C LEU A 438 -3.00 9.15 -5.62
N SER A 439 -4.30 9.29 -5.86
CA SER A 439 -5.09 8.29 -6.60
C SER A 439 -5.77 8.94 -7.79
N ARG A 440 -5.85 8.22 -8.91
CA ARG A 440 -6.42 8.70 -10.18
C ARG A 440 -7.16 7.58 -10.90
N ARG A 441 -8.35 7.87 -11.40
CA ARG A 441 -9.05 6.97 -12.32
C ARG A 441 -8.31 6.90 -13.65
N ARG A 442 -7.92 5.70 -14.06
CA ARG A 442 -7.09 5.47 -15.25
C ARG A 442 -7.79 5.95 -16.52
N ARG A 443 -9.10 5.68 -16.65
CA ARG A 443 -9.85 6.02 -17.87
C ARG A 443 -10.13 7.51 -18.01
N SER A 444 -10.55 8.17 -16.93
CA SER A 444 -10.90 9.60 -16.99
C SER A 444 -9.71 10.53 -16.74
N GLY A 445 -8.67 10.04 -16.08
CA GLY A 445 -7.56 10.86 -15.60
C GLY A 445 -7.92 11.72 -14.37
N ASP A 446 -9.13 11.56 -13.81
CA ASP A 446 -9.56 12.34 -12.65
C ASP A 446 -8.82 11.89 -11.40
N VAL A 447 -8.17 12.84 -10.73
CA VAL A 447 -7.56 12.59 -9.42
C VAL A 447 -8.69 12.47 -8.39
N THR A 448 -8.74 11.33 -7.70
CA THR A 448 -9.78 10.99 -6.72
C THR A 448 -9.35 11.19 -5.28
N ASN A 449 -8.03 11.13 -5.01
CA ASN A 449 -7.48 11.33 -3.67
C ASN A 449 -6.10 11.99 -3.73
N VAL A 450 -5.81 12.83 -2.74
CA VAL A 450 -4.49 13.44 -2.51
C VAL A 450 -4.31 13.60 -1.01
N GLU A 451 -3.26 13.00 -0.46
CA GLU A 451 -3.02 12.96 0.99
C GLU A 451 -1.52 13.02 1.30
N ASN A 452 -1.14 13.83 2.29
CA ASN A 452 0.19 13.79 2.90
C ASN A 452 0.08 13.10 4.26
N THR A 453 0.88 12.07 4.50
CA THR A 453 0.85 11.29 5.74
C THR A 453 2.21 11.33 6.42
N TYR A 454 2.22 11.68 7.72
CA TYR A 454 3.40 11.77 8.57
C TYR A 454 3.28 10.77 9.71
N GLN A 455 4.36 10.04 9.99
CA GLN A 455 4.44 9.05 11.05
C GLN A 455 5.56 9.40 12.01
N TRP A 456 5.29 9.29 13.32
CA TRP A 456 6.32 9.32 14.35
C TRP A 456 6.50 7.89 14.86
N LYS A 457 7.74 7.46 15.01
CA LYS A 457 8.14 6.16 15.52
C LYS A 457 8.58 6.27 16.97
N THR A 458 8.45 5.18 17.70
CA THR A 458 9.10 4.99 19.00
C THR A 458 10.56 4.61 18.81
N SER A 459 11.32 4.55 19.90
CA SER A 459 12.68 3.99 19.91
C SER A 459 12.77 2.53 19.45
N TYR A 460 11.64 1.81 19.43
CA TYR A 460 11.55 0.43 18.93
C TYR A 460 11.15 0.35 17.45
N GLY A 461 11.02 1.48 16.76
CA GLY A 461 10.60 1.53 15.36
C GLY A 461 9.09 1.34 15.15
N THR A 462 8.27 1.28 16.21
CA THR A 462 6.81 1.18 16.10
C THR A 462 6.18 2.56 15.94
N THR A 463 5.10 2.70 15.18
CA THR A 463 4.44 4.00 14.98
C THR A 463 3.69 4.46 16.24
N SER A 464 4.09 5.59 16.82
CA SER A 464 3.48 6.24 18.00
C SER A 464 2.43 7.30 17.65
N LYS A 465 2.53 7.88 16.45
CA LYS A 465 1.60 8.91 16.00
C LYS A 465 1.49 8.88 14.48
N VAL A 466 0.30 9.16 13.97
CA VAL A 466 0.06 9.37 12.53
C VAL A 466 -0.74 10.65 12.34
N LYS A 467 -0.35 11.45 11.36
CA LYS A 467 -1.05 12.65 10.94
C LYS A 467 -1.25 12.57 9.43
N ALA A 468 -2.51 12.61 9.01
CA ALA A 468 -2.89 12.64 7.60
C ALA A 468 -3.51 14.00 7.26
N GLU A 469 -3.06 14.58 6.16
CA GLU A 469 -3.53 15.85 5.63
C GLU A 469 -4.09 15.62 4.22
N SER A 470 -5.42 15.56 4.13
CA SER A 470 -6.09 15.41 2.83
C SER A 470 -6.22 16.78 2.17
N LEU A 471 -5.77 16.84 0.92
CA LEU A 471 -5.70 18.06 0.13
C LEU A 471 -6.95 18.20 -0.73
N ALA A 472 -7.55 19.40 -0.69
CA ALA A 472 -8.76 19.66 -1.46
C ALA A 472 -8.51 19.57 -2.97
N LEU A 473 -9.20 18.65 -3.64
CA LEU A 473 -9.27 18.59 -5.10
C LEU A 473 -9.94 19.87 -5.63
N ALA A 474 -9.45 20.37 -6.77
CA ALA A 474 -9.89 21.66 -7.32
C ALA A 474 -11.42 21.68 -7.50
N GLY A 475 -12.10 22.54 -6.73
CA GLY A 475 -13.57 22.63 -6.69
C GLY A 475 -14.20 22.39 -5.31
N ALA A 476 -13.48 21.71 -4.40
CA ALA A 476 -13.88 21.56 -3.00
C ALA A 476 -13.08 22.53 -2.12
N ALA A 477 -13.74 23.24 -1.20
CA ALA A 477 -13.12 24.25 -0.35
C ALA A 477 -12.88 23.72 1.07
N SER A 478 -11.94 22.80 1.28
CA SER A 478 -11.36 22.52 2.60
C SER A 478 -10.21 21.52 2.56
N VAL A 479 -9.08 21.85 3.18
CA VAL A 479 -8.09 20.86 3.64
C VAL A 479 -8.66 20.23 4.90
N GLN A 480 -8.73 18.90 4.95
CA GLN A 480 -9.14 18.17 6.15
C GLN A 480 -7.88 17.54 6.76
N SER A 481 -7.57 17.91 8.00
CA SER A 481 -6.47 17.31 8.77
C SER A 481 -7.03 16.37 9.82
N ALA A 482 -6.58 15.12 9.84
CA ALA A 482 -6.85 14.16 10.90
C ALA A 482 -5.52 13.79 11.58
N SER A 483 -5.48 13.82 12.91
CA SER A 483 -4.31 13.39 13.68
C SER A 483 -4.73 12.45 14.80
N PHE A 484 -3.96 11.40 15.00
CA PHE A 484 -4.16 10.44 16.08
C PHE A 484 -2.82 10.12 16.75
N GLU A 485 -2.84 10.08 18.08
CA GLU A 485 -1.67 9.85 18.93
C GLU A 485 -1.94 8.62 19.80
N THR A 486 -1.12 7.57 19.66
CA THR A 486 -1.18 6.43 20.56
C THR A 486 -0.28 6.73 21.75
N THR A 487 -0.87 6.94 22.93
CA THR A 487 -0.09 6.91 24.17
C THR A 487 0.32 5.46 24.42
N THR A 488 1.45 5.05 23.86
CA THR A 488 2.13 3.83 24.31
C THR A 488 2.70 4.18 25.68
N ALA A 489 1.91 3.98 26.74
CA ALA A 489 2.44 4.09 28.09
C ALA A 489 3.56 3.05 28.18
N GLU A 490 4.79 3.49 28.42
CA GLU A 490 5.87 2.62 28.86
C GLU A 490 5.39 1.98 30.18
N TYR A 491 4.78 0.81 30.09
CA TYR A 491 4.49 -0.02 31.23
C TYR A 491 5.82 -0.62 31.70
N ASP A 492 6.58 0.17 32.45
CA ASP A 492 7.62 -0.37 33.33
C ASP A 492 6.92 -1.11 34.46
N VAL A 493 6.53 -2.37 34.18
CA VAL A 493 6.02 -3.26 35.21
C VAL A 493 7.20 -3.61 36.09
N SER A 494 7.43 -2.81 37.14
CA SER A 494 8.39 -3.18 38.17
C SER A 494 8.03 -4.60 38.65
N GLU A 495 9.04 -5.46 38.82
CA GLU A 495 8.89 -6.87 39.19
C GLU A 495 8.06 -7.08 40.48
N ASN A 496 7.88 -6.02 41.27
CA ASN A 496 7.05 -5.99 42.48
C ASN A 496 5.55 -5.80 42.20
N GLY A 497 5.16 -5.19 41.08
CA GLY A 497 3.76 -4.95 40.70
C GLY A 497 2.98 -6.22 40.38
N ALA A 498 3.65 -7.24 39.83
CA ALA A 498 3.02 -8.52 39.47
C ALA A 498 2.61 -9.39 40.67
N ARG A 499 3.13 -9.12 41.88
CA ARG A 499 2.83 -9.92 43.09
C ARG A 499 1.71 -9.36 43.97
N ALA A 500 1.23 -8.14 43.74
CA ALA A 500 0.29 -7.47 44.66
C ALA A 500 -1.20 -7.61 44.29
N ALA A 501 -1.55 -8.17 43.13
CA ALA A 501 -2.93 -8.23 42.64
C ALA A 501 -3.70 -9.50 43.05
N SER A 502 -3.71 -9.86 44.35
CA SER A 502 -4.44 -11.03 44.87
C SER A 502 -5.35 -10.75 46.08
N GLN A 503 -5.78 -9.50 46.31
CA GLN A 503 -6.74 -9.19 47.38
C GLN A 503 -8.06 -8.65 46.82
N GLN A 504 -9.12 -9.41 47.11
CA GLN A 504 -10.53 -9.11 46.85
C GLN A 504 -10.95 -7.79 47.51
N VAL A 505 -11.70 -6.98 46.77
CA VAL A 505 -12.45 -5.84 47.32
C VAL A 505 -13.92 -6.20 47.27
N GLU A 506 -14.55 -6.34 48.44
CA GLU A 506 -16.01 -6.38 48.58
C GLU A 506 -16.58 -4.96 48.41
N ALA A 507 -17.60 -4.80 47.57
CA ALA A 507 -18.40 -3.59 47.49
C ALA A 507 -19.78 -3.83 48.12
N GLN A 508 -20.10 -3.02 49.15
CA GLN A 508 -21.43 -2.88 49.73
C GLN A 508 -22.16 -1.68 49.11
N GLY A 509 -23.42 -1.87 48.69
CA GLY A 509 -24.53 -0.95 48.99
C GLY A 509 -25.11 -0.03 47.89
N LEU A 510 -26.33 -0.40 47.43
CA LEU A 510 -27.53 0.41 47.12
C LEU A 510 -27.55 1.42 45.96
N ILE A 511 -28.45 1.19 44.98
CA ILE A 511 -29.60 2.05 44.61
C ILE A 511 -30.78 1.14 44.15
N ASP A 512 -31.95 1.30 44.77
CA ASP A 512 -33.23 0.67 44.38
C ASP A 512 -33.93 1.53 43.29
N ASP A 513 -34.60 0.87 42.34
CA ASP A 513 -35.45 1.39 41.25
C ASP A 513 -34.76 1.85 39.93
N ALA A 514 -34.17 0.88 39.22
CA ALA A 514 -33.81 0.97 37.79
C ALA A 514 -34.84 0.30 36.84
N THR A 515 -35.94 -0.25 37.38
CA THR A 515 -36.80 -1.23 36.67
C THR A 515 -37.69 -0.63 35.58
N ASP A 516 -38.11 0.64 35.69
CA ASP A 516 -39.06 1.22 34.72
C ASP A 516 -38.39 1.75 33.44
N PHE A 517 -37.12 2.14 33.48
CA PHE A 517 -36.36 2.57 32.30
C PHE A 517 -35.82 1.37 31.50
N LEU A 518 -35.43 0.32 32.20
CA LEU A 518 -34.97 -0.93 31.59
C LEU A 518 -36.11 -1.63 30.83
N GLY A 519 -37.36 -1.54 31.29
CA GLY A 519 -38.53 -2.11 30.59
C GLY A 519 -38.74 -1.58 29.18
N ASP A 520 -38.63 -0.26 28.97
CA ASP A 520 -38.82 0.36 27.63
C ASP A 520 -37.64 0.07 26.68
N ILE A 521 -36.43 -0.11 27.22
CA ILE A 521 -35.26 -0.58 26.45
C ILE A 521 -35.42 -2.05 26.09
N TRP A 522 -36.08 -2.84 26.95
CA TRP A 522 -36.21 -4.29 26.83
C TRP A 522 -37.23 -4.75 25.81
N ASP A 523 -38.38 -4.08 25.75
CA ASP A 523 -39.39 -4.35 24.74
C ASP A 523 -38.86 -4.04 23.32
N GLY A 524 -37.91 -3.11 23.19
CA GLY A 524 -37.19 -2.86 21.93
C GLY A 524 -36.08 -3.88 21.61
N LEU A 525 -35.48 -4.50 22.64
CA LEU A 525 -34.37 -5.46 22.50
C LEU A 525 -34.86 -6.88 22.16
N THR A 526 -36.02 -7.28 22.69
CA THR A 526 -36.64 -8.60 22.44
C THR A 526 -37.08 -8.79 20.99
N ASP A 527 -37.48 -7.71 20.31
CA ASP A 527 -37.79 -7.74 18.87
C ASP A 527 -36.53 -7.90 17.98
N VAL A 528 -35.34 -7.56 18.47
CA VAL A 528 -34.06 -7.67 17.73
C VAL A 528 -33.34 -8.99 18.01
N ALA A 529 -33.42 -9.49 19.25
CA ALA A 529 -32.76 -10.72 19.69
C ALA A 529 -33.39 -12.00 19.08
N GLY A 530 -34.61 -11.93 18.55
CA GLY A 530 -35.25 -13.05 17.86
C GLY A 530 -34.56 -13.50 16.57
N ASP A 531 -33.79 -12.63 15.91
CA ASP A 531 -33.21 -12.87 14.58
C ASP A 531 -31.71 -13.20 14.59
N VAL A 532 -31.02 -13.04 15.72
CA VAL A 532 -29.59 -13.37 15.84
C VAL A 532 -29.46 -14.69 16.61
N ALA A 533 -29.04 -15.74 15.90
CA ALA A 533 -28.93 -17.10 16.43
C ALA A 533 -28.12 -17.16 17.74
N GLY A 534 -28.84 -17.22 18.88
CA GLY A 534 -28.30 -17.67 20.17
C GLY A 534 -27.97 -16.59 21.21
N LEU A 535 -28.19 -15.30 20.95
CA LEU A 535 -28.10 -14.25 21.98
C LEU A 535 -29.51 -13.94 22.49
N THR A 536 -29.84 -14.39 23.71
CA THR A 536 -31.11 -14.00 24.34
C THR A 536 -30.99 -12.59 24.88
N GLY A 537 -32.10 -11.83 24.86
CA GLY A 537 -32.15 -10.51 25.50
C GLY A 537 -31.54 -10.58 26.90
N ASP A 538 -31.95 -11.58 27.69
CA ASP A 538 -31.54 -11.82 29.08
C ASP A 538 -30.01 -11.73 29.29
N MET A 539 -29.19 -12.25 28.37
CA MET A 539 -27.73 -12.19 28.48
C MET A 539 -27.17 -10.78 28.34
N MET A 540 -27.81 -9.94 27.51
CA MET A 540 -27.36 -8.58 27.28
C MET A 540 -27.79 -7.65 28.41
N GLN A 541 -28.94 -7.88 29.05
CA GLN A 541 -29.33 -7.17 30.26
C GLN A 541 -28.41 -7.49 31.44
N ASP A 542 -28.15 -8.78 31.69
CA ASP A 542 -27.27 -9.20 32.78
C ASP A 542 -25.86 -8.60 32.63
N ALA A 543 -25.37 -8.49 31.39
CA ALA A 543 -24.10 -7.86 31.09
C ALA A 543 -24.08 -6.35 31.33
N ILE A 544 -25.14 -5.63 30.92
CA ILE A 544 -25.25 -4.18 31.11
C ILE A 544 -25.39 -3.86 32.61
N GLU A 545 -26.17 -4.65 33.35
CA GLU A 545 -26.37 -4.45 34.79
C GLU A 545 -25.11 -4.79 35.61
N ALA A 546 -24.30 -5.75 35.16
CA ALA A 546 -23.06 -6.13 35.81
C ALA A 546 -21.87 -5.24 35.43
N ALA A 547 -21.89 -4.62 34.24
CA ALA A 547 -20.79 -3.80 33.76
C ALA A 547 -20.75 -2.46 34.52
N PRO A 548 -19.56 -2.00 34.97
CA PRO A 548 -19.39 -0.71 35.65
C PRO A 548 -19.47 0.48 34.67
N VAL A 549 -20.47 0.49 33.79
CA VAL A 549 -20.65 1.50 32.74
C VAL A 549 -21.72 2.49 33.16
N ASP A 550 -21.39 3.79 33.15
CA ASP A 550 -22.34 4.83 33.50
C ASP A 550 -23.35 5.09 32.36
N MET A 551 -24.58 5.48 32.69
CA MET A 551 -25.63 5.79 31.70
C MET A 551 -25.26 6.94 30.73
N GLY A 552 -24.27 7.77 31.06
CA GLY A 552 -23.74 8.79 30.15
C GLY A 552 -22.81 8.23 29.07
N GLU A 553 -22.30 7.02 29.28
CA GLU A 553 -21.37 6.34 28.39
C GLU A 553 -22.06 5.38 27.41
N LEU A 554 -23.38 5.17 27.57
CA LEU A 554 -24.21 4.38 26.67
C LEU A 554 -25.29 5.28 26.05
N ALA A 555 -25.38 5.29 24.73
CA ALA A 555 -26.46 5.94 24.01
C ALA A 555 -27.23 4.92 23.18
N VAL A 556 -28.55 4.83 23.35
CA VAL A 556 -29.41 4.01 22.50
C VAL A 556 -29.98 4.89 21.40
N THR A 557 -29.58 4.63 20.15
CA THR A 557 -30.13 5.34 18.99
C THR A 557 -30.57 4.33 17.95
N SER A 558 -31.85 4.38 17.56
CA SER A 558 -32.42 3.52 16.50
C SER A 558 -32.23 2.01 16.73
N GLY A 559 -32.34 1.55 17.97
CA GLY A 559 -32.18 0.13 18.33
C GLY A 559 -30.72 -0.35 18.42
N GLN A 560 -29.73 0.57 18.34
CA GLN A 560 -28.31 0.26 18.54
C GLN A 560 -27.83 0.85 19.87
N ILE A 561 -27.06 0.06 20.63
CA ILE A 561 -26.32 0.53 21.81
C ILE A 561 -24.97 1.07 21.33
N VAL A 562 -24.73 2.36 21.55
CA VAL A 562 -23.49 3.05 21.20
C VAL A 562 -22.73 3.35 22.48
N CYS A 563 -21.55 2.77 22.63
CA CYS A 563 -20.62 3.11 23.70
C CYS A 563 -19.88 4.39 23.34
N ASN A 564 -20.01 5.43 24.17
CA ASN A 564 -19.37 6.72 23.98
C ASN A 564 -17.91 6.74 24.46
N SER A 565 -17.41 5.64 25.05
CA SER A 565 -16.02 5.46 25.44
C SER A 565 -15.54 4.03 25.16
N ILE A 566 -14.25 3.87 24.88
CA ILE A 566 -13.62 2.56 24.69
C ILE A 566 -13.68 1.74 25.98
N THR A 567 -13.58 2.39 27.14
CA THR A 567 -13.70 1.75 28.45
C THR A 567 -15.08 1.16 28.66
N ALA A 568 -16.14 1.91 28.34
CA ALA A 568 -17.52 1.40 28.39
C ALA A 568 -17.74 0.19 27.47
N LEU A 569 -17.14 0.19 26.28
CA LEU A 569 -17.19 -0.97 25.38
C LEU A 569 -16.45 -2.18 25.96
N GLN A 570 -15.28 -1.97 26.55
CA GLN A 570 -14.47 -3.02 27.17
C GLN A 570 -15.16 -3.64 28.38
N ASP A 571 -15.73 -2.81 29.26
CA ASP A 571 -16.40 -3.24 30.48
C ASP A 571 -17.70 -3.99 30.17
N LEU A 572 -18.49 -3.48 29.21
CA LEU A 572 -19.71 -4.14 28.76
C LEU A 572 -19.43 -5.49 28.08
N ALA A 573 -18.42 -5.54 27.21
CA ALA A 573 -18.01 -6.78 26.56
C ALA A 573 -17.44 -7.80 27.56
N THR A 574 -16.75 -7.35 28.61
CA THR A 574 -16.23 -8.21 29.68
C THR A 574 -17.35 -8.89 30.44
N GLU A 575 -18.41 -8.17 30.81
CA GLU A 575 -19.53 -8.74 31.56
C GLU A 575 -20.48 -9.59 30.71
N LEU A 576 -20.59 -9.30 29.40
CA LEU A 576 -21.31 -10.15 28.44
C LEU A 576 -20.62 -11.51 28.21
N ILE A 577 -19.35 -11.62 28.60
CA ILE A 577 -18.58 -12.87 28.56
C ILE A 577 -18.52 -13.53 29.94
N ASN A 578 -18.47 -12.74 31.02
CA ASN A 578 -18.53 -13.25 32.40
C ASN A 578 -19.93 -13.75 32.79
N THR A 579 -20.95 -13.45 31.98
CA THR A 579 -22.29 -14.00 32.16
C THR A 579 -22.18 -15.52 32.25
N LYS A 580 -22.69 -16.05 33.36
CA LYS A 580 -22.45 -17.39 33.92
C LYS A 580 -22.51 -18.55 32.91
N TYR A 581 -23.21 -18.37 31.79
CA TYR A 581 -23.40 -19.36 30.74
C TYR A 581 -22.14 -19.67 29.92
N VAL A 582 -21.31 -18.67 29.61
CA VAL A 582 -20.07 -18.86 28.84
C VAL A 582 -18.97 -19.46 29.73
N TYR A 583 -18.99 -19.12 31.01
CA TYR A 583 -18.01 -19.55 32.02
C TYR A 583 -18.09 -21.05 32.35
N ASP A 584 -19.28 -21.66 32.31
CA ASP A 584 -19.47 -23.07 32.66
C ASP A 584 -19.05 -24.05 31.53
N VAL A 585 -18.92 -23.58 30.28
CA VAL A 585 -18.55 -24.43 29.12
C VAL A 585 -17.04 -24.44 28.85
N ALA A 586 -16.30 -23.38 29.25
CA ALA A 586 -14.89 -23.18 28.88
C ALA A 586 -13.85 -23.59 29.95
N ARG A 587 -14.24 -24.39 30.95
CA ARG A 587 -13.35 -24.73 32.07
C ARG A 587 -12.41 -25.89 31.73
N TRP A 588 -11.22 -25.58 31.24
CA TRP A 588 -10.06 -26.47 31.28
C TRP A 588 -9.28 -26.24 32.59
N GLU A 589 -8.83 -27.32 33.23
CA GLU A 589 -8.17 -27.28 34.53
C GLU A 589 -6.96 -26.31 34.51
N ASP A 590 -7.07 -25.24 35.29
CA ASP A 590 -6.08 -24.22 35.63
C ASP A 590 -5.68 -23.16 34.57
N VAL A 591 -6.37 -23.04 33.43
CA VAL A 591 -6.18 -21.90 32.50
C VAL A 591 -7.51 -21.25 32.14
N ASP A 592 -7.63 -19.95 32.44
CA ASP A 592 -8.80 -19.11 32.16
C ASP A 592 -8.86 -18.77 30.65
N LEU A 593 -9.25 -19.77 29.85
CA LEU A 593 -9.19 -19.73 28.38
C LEU A 593 -10.02 -18.57 27.81
N GLY A 594 -11.09 -18.15 28.49
CA GLY A 594 -11.88 -16.96 28.13
C GLY A 594 -11.09 -15.66 28.22
N LYS A 595 -10.23 -15.51 29.24
CA LYS A 595 -9.33 -14.35 29.37
C LYS A 595 -8.16 -14.40 28.38
N VAL A 596 -7.68 -15.59 28.01
CA VAL A 596 -6.61 -15.78 27.02
C VAL A 596 -7.14 -15.49 25.61
N LEU A 597 -8.31 -16.05 25.25
CA LEU A 597 -8.97 -15.81 23.99
C LEU A 597 -9.37 -14.34 23.82
N TRP A 598 -9.76 -13.64 24.90
CA TRP A 598 -10.11 -12.22 24.77
C TRP A 598 -8.92 -11.26 24.84
N LYS A 599 -7.78 -11.61 25.47
CA LYS A 599 -6.53 -10.85 25.28
C LYS A 599 -6.05 -10.85 23.83
N VAL A 600 -6.51 -11.80 23.02
CA VAL A 600 -6.24 -11.89 21.58
C VAL A 600 -7.36 -11.24 20.74
N ARG A 601 -8.53 -10.89 21.31
CA ARG A 601 -9.79 -10.67 20.54
C ARG A 601 -10.43 -9.29 20.66
N LEU A 602 -9.68 -8.25 21.01
CA LEU A 602 -10.10 -6.88 20.71
C LEU A 602 -9.21 -6.29 19.64
N THR A 603 -9.61 -6.47 18.38
CA THR A 603 -9.59 -5.40 17.36
C THR A 603 -10.17 -5.90 16.03
N GLY A 604 -11.22 -5.24 15.55
CA GLY A 604 -11.69 -5.33 14.15
C GLY A 604 -12.84 -6.32 13.88
N TYR A 605 -13.93 -5.80 13.32
CA TYR A 605 -15.11 -6.54 12.87
C TYR A 605 -14.79 -7.52 11.70
N ASP A 606 -13.68 -7.32 10.99
CA ASP A 606 -13.20 -8.21 9.92
C ASP A 606 -12.73 -9.58 10.43
N SER A 607 -12.34 -9.68 11.70
CA SER A 607 -11.99 -10.96 12.31
C SER A 607 -13.19 -11.91 12.41
N ILE A 608 -14.41 -11.38 12.54
CA ILE A 608 -15.63 -12.20 12.58
C ILE A 608 -16.02 -12.66 11.18
N VAL A 609 -15.84 -11.84 10.14
CA VAL A 609 -16.11 -12.24 8.75
C VAL A 609 -15.06 -13.22 8.25
N SER A 610 -13.78 -13.02 8.60
CA SER A 610 -12.69 -13.97 8.34
C SER A 610 -12.92 -15.30 9.06
N ILE A 611 -13.28 -15.28 10.35
CA ILE A 611 -13.64 -16.50 11.09
C ILE A 611 -14.91 -17.15 10.51
N ALA A 612 -15.90 -16.35 10.09
CA ALA A 612 -17.16 -16.85 9.52
C ALA A 612 -17.02 -17.43 8.11
N THR A 613 -16.01 -16.98 7.36
CA THR A 613 -15.64 -17.54 6.04
C THR A 613 -14.58 -18.63 6.14
N SER A 614 -13.91 -18.76 7.29
CA SER A 614 -13.02 -19.88 7.60
C SER A 614 -13.83 -21.15 7.97
N GLN A 615 -13.19 -22.31 7.85
CA GLN A 615 -13.76 -23.57 8.34
C GLN A 615 -13.88 -23.60 9.88
N ALA A 616 -13.44 -22.57 10.61
CA ALA A 616 -13.57 -22.54 12.06
C ALA A 616 -15.01 -22.69 12.54
N LEU A 617 -15.99 -22.06 11.87
CA LEU A 617 -17.41 -22.26 12.21
C LEU A 617 -17.92 -23.66 11.87
N GLY A 618 -17.35 -24.31 10.86
CA GLY A 618 -17.62 -25.71 10.53
C GLY A 618 -17.11 -26.65 11.63
N GLU A 619 -15.86 -26.48 12.04
CA GLU A 619 -15.25 -27.25 13.14
C GLU A 619 -15.93 -27.00 14.50
N PHE A 620 -16.36 -25.76 14.77
CA PHE A 620 -17.20 -25.45 15.93
C PHE A 620 -18.58 -26.13 15.82
N GLY A 621 -19.15 -26.21 14.61
CA GLY A 621 -20.40 -26.94 14.34
C GLY A 621 -20.26 -28.45 14.54
N ASP A 622 -19.10 -29.02 14.24
CA ASP A 622 -18.77 -30.43 14.37
C ASP A 622 -18.25 -30.81 15.78
N GLY A 623 -18.10 -29.82 16.67
CA GLY A 623 -17.73 -30.00 18.08
C GLY A 623 -16.23 -30.07 18.35
N ASP A 624 -15.38 -29.81 17.36
CA ASP A 624 -13.93 -29.70 17.51
C ASP A 624 -13.50 -28.25 17.80
N TRP A 625 -13.75 -27.85 19.05
CA TRP A 625 -13.45 -26.51 19.53
C TRP A 625 -11.95 -26.18 19.51
N SER A 626 -11.08 -27.19 19.61
CA SER A 626 -9.63 -27.04 19.51
C SER A 626 -9.19 -26.69 18.10
N CYS A 627 -9.70 -27.42 17.10
CA CYS A 627 -9.40 -27.19 15.69
C CYS A 627 -9.97 -25.85 15.22
N GLY A 628 -11.24 -25.58 15.53
CA GLY A 628 -11.88 -24.31 15.20
C GLY A 628 -11.18 -23.10 15.83
N ALA A 629 -10.71 -23.21 17.07
CA ALA A 629 -9.94 -22.15 17.73
C ALA A 629 -8.54 -21.97 17.11
N CYS A 630 -7.85 -23.06 16.76
CA CYS A 630 -6.54 -23.03 16.11
C CYS A 630 -6.63 -22.36 14.73
N ILE A 631 -7.59 -22.77 13.90
CA ILE A 631 -7.87 -22.17 12.59
C ILE A 631 -8.21 -20.70 12.73
N SER A 632 -9.03 -20.32 13.71
CA SER A 632 -9.39 -18.92 13.96
C SER A 632 -8.17 -18.06 14.33
N VAL A 633 -7.28 -18.58 15.18
CA VAL A 633 -6.05 -17.87 15.61
C VAL A 633 -5.07 -17.75 14.45
N ILE A 634 -4.83 -18.82 13.70
CA ILE A 634 -3.95 -18.81 12.53
C ILE A 634 -4.49 -17.85 11.46
N ARG A 635 -5.80 -17.84 11.19
CA ARG A 635 -6.42 -16.89 10.25
C ARG A 635 -6.33 -15.45 10.74
N LEU A 636 -6.56 -15.20 12.02
CA LEU A 636 -6.34 -13.88 12.63
C LEU A 636 -4.88 -13.42 12.51
N VAL A 637 -3.91 -14.33 12.61
CA VAL A 637 -2.49 -14.01 12.48
C VAL A 637 -2.08 -13.82 11.01
N LEU A 638 -2.59 -14.64 10.09
CA LEU A 638 -2.28 -14.58 8.65
C LEU A 638 -3.03 -13.45 7.91
N ASP A 639 -4.28 -13.17 8.26
CA ASP A 639 -5.04 -12.04 7.68
C ASP A 639 -4.52 -10.68 8.19
N VAL A 640 -3.76 -10.69 9.29
CA VAL A 640 -3.02 -9.52 9.79
C VAL A 640 -1.67 -9.36 9.08
N GLY A 641 -1.42 -10.08 7.97
CA GLY A 641 -0.32 -9.86 7.02
C GLY A 641 -0.28 -8.47 6.35
N ILE A 642 -0.99 -7.48 6.88
CA ILE A 642 -1.04 -6.08 6.47
C ILE A 642 -0.28 -5.19 7.48
N CYS A 643 0.76 -5.69 8.15
CA CYS A 643 1.56 -4.87 9.05
C CYS A 643 2.64 -4.11 8.27
N GLY A 644 2.24 -3.06 7.57
CA GLY A 644 3.12 -2.19 6.80
C GLY A 644 2.39 -1.00 6.15
N PHE A 645 3.08 -0.29 5.26
CA PHE A 645 2.52 0.87 4.54
C PHE A 645 1.30 0.55 3.66
N GLY A 646 1.09 -0.72 3.28
CA GLY A 646 -0.05 -1.17 2.46
C GLY A 646 -1.41 -0.79 3.06
N VAL A 647 -1.52 -0.70 4.39
CA VAL A 647 -2.74 -0.25 5.07
C VAL A 647 -3.15 1.16 4.62
N GLY A 648 -2.20 2.08 4.46
CA GLY A 648 -2.49 3.46 4.05
C GLY A 648 -3.08 3.53 2.65
N ALA A 649 -2.43 2.84 1.70
CA ALA A 649 -2.90 2.74 0.31
C ALA A 649 -4.24 1.99 0.21
N PHE A 650 -4.41 0.92 0.98
CA PHE A 650 -5.67 0.17 1.11
C PHE A 650 -6.82 1.06 1.60
N CYS A 651 -6.61 1.78 2.70
CA CYS A 651 -7.63 2.63 3.29
C CYS A 651 -7.95 3.86 2.43
N ALA A 652 -6.95 4.40 1.71
CA ALA A 652 -7.12 5.46 0.73
C ALA A 652 -7.87 4.97 -0.51
N GLY A 653 -7.62 3.75 -0.96
CA GLY A 653 -8.23 3.18 -2.16
C GLY A 653 -9.67 2.70 -1.96
N THR A 654 -9.97 2.07 -0.84
CA THR A 654 -11.30 1.49 -0.59
C THR A 654 -12.33 2.49 -0.07
N ASN A 655 -11.92 3.73 0.23
CA ASN A 655 -12.79 4.78 0.77
C ASN A 655 -13.65 4.29 1.96
N TRP A 656 -13.06 3.43 2.79
CA TRP A 656 -13.74 2.64 3.81
C TRP A 656 -14.05 3.48 5.08
N TRP A 657 -15.00 4.42 4.96
CA TRP A 657 -16.11 4.73 5.90
C TRP A 657 -16.83 6.02 5.46
N ASN A 658 -18.15 5.94 5.27
CA ASN A 658 -19.06 7.03 4.86
C ASN A 658 -19.29 8.16 5.90
N LEU A 659 -18.29 8.54 6.70
CA LEU A 659 -18.43 9.59 7.75
C LEU A 659 -17.62 10.88 7.48
N GLY A 660 -17.01 11.02 6.30
CA GLY A 660 -16.31 12.27 5.92
C GLY A 660 -15.01 12.53 6.70
N LEU A 661 -14.39 11.47 7.24
CA LEU A 661 -13.13 11.52 8.02
C LEU A 661 -11.90 11.01 7.24
N GLY A 662 -12.03 10.65 5.97
CA GLY A 662 -10.92 10.19 5.12
C GLY A 662 -10.38 8.79 5.48
N ALA A 663 -9.28 8.38 4.85
CA ALA A 663 -8.61 7.08 5.02
C ALA A 663 -8.03 6.83 6.43
N ALA A 664 -7.83 7.90 7.20
CA ALA A 664 -7.10 7.88 8.47
C ALA A 664 -7.63 6.85 9.49
N PRO A 665 -8.95 6.73 9.77
CA PRO A 665 -9.44 5.81 10.81
C PRO A 665 -9.17 4.34 10.48
N CYS A 666 -9.25 3.95 9.21
CA CYS A 666 -8.94 2.61 8.74
C CYS A 666 -7.44 2.30 8.92
N THR A 667 -6.56 3.26 8.56
CA THR A 667 -5.11 3.11 8.73
C THR A 667 -4.71 2.99 10.19
N ILE A 668 -5.39 3.75 11.05
CA ILE A 668 -5.20 3.74 12.49
C ILE A 668 -5.65 2.41 13.11
N ALA A 669 -6.84 1.93 12.76
CA ALA A 669 -7.39 0.70 13.34
C ALA A 669 -6.49 -0.50 13.02
N LEU A 670 -6.15 -0.68 11.73
CA LEU A 670 -5.30 -1.77 11.27
C LEU A 670 -3.85 -1.62 11.79
N GLY A 671 -3.30 -0.40 11.85
CA GLY A 671 -1.96 -0.16 12.42
C GLY A 671 -1.87 -0.48 13.92
N ALA A 672 -2.92 -0.17 14.70
CA ALA A 672 -2.98 -0.50 16.13
C ALA A 672 -3.11 -2.02 16.37
N VAL A 673 -3.91 -2.72 15.55
CA VAL A 673 -3.99 -4.21 15.56
C VAL A 673 -2.61 -4.82 15.37
N CYS A 674 -1.89 -4.33 14.35
CA CYS A 674 -0.56 -4.79 14.00
C CYS A 674 0.47 -4.58 15.12
N SER A 675 0.53 -3.37 15.68
CA SER A 675 1.44 -3.08 16.79
C SER A 675 1.13 -3.92 18.03
N TYR A 676 -0.15 -4.20 18.29
CA TYR A 676 -0.58 -5.01 19.43
C TYR A 676 -0.23 -6.49 19.25
N ALA A 677 -0.46 -7.05 18.06
CA ALA A 677 -0.11 -8.44 17.71
C ALA A 677 1.39 -8.72 17.89
N VAL A 678 2.26 -7.80 17.45
CA VAL A 678 3.72 -7.91 17.61
C VAL A 678 4.15 -7.86 19.08
N THR A 679 3.46 -7.10 19.93
CA THR A 679 3.79 -7.02 21.37
C THR A 679 3.34 -8.22 22.19
N LEU A 680 2.30 -8.94 21.75
CA LEU A 680 1.76 -10.10 22.48
C LEU A 680 2.46 -11.41 22.15
N LEU A 681 3.14 -11.50 21.00
CA LEU A 681 3.79 -12.72 20.53
C LEU A 681 5.27 -12.43 20.22
N PRO A 682 6.17 -12.47 21.21
CA PRO A 682 7.60 -12.26 21.00
C PRO A 682 8.20 -13.22 19.96
N ASP A 683 7.64 -14.42 19.84
CA ASP A 683 8.04 -15.46 18.88
C ASP A 683 7.48 -15.19 17.47
N ALA A 684 6.44 -14.34 17.32
CA ALA A 684 6.00 -13.85 16.02
C ALA A 684 7.03 -12.88 15.40
N LYS A 685 7.98 -12.36 16.20
CA LYS A 685 9.14 -11.61 15.70
C LYS A 685 10.08 -12.49 14.87
N GLU A 686 10.17 -13.79 15.16
CA GLU A 686 10.89 -14.76 14.33
C GLU A 686 10.04 -15.15 13.10
N MET A 687 8.72 -15.34 13.25
CA MET A 687 7.81 -15.64 12.13
C MET A 687 7.70 -14.50 11.09
N CYS A 688 7.80 -13.24 11.53
CA CYS A 688 7.76 -12.06 10.67
C CYS A 688 9.16 -11.53 10.31
N SER A 689 10.23 -12.23 10.71
CA SER A 689 11.57 -11.94 10.21
C SER A 689 11.77 -12.65 8.87
N TYR A 690 12.26 -11.92 7.87
CA TYR A 690 12.29 -12.28 6.44
C TYR A 690 13.05 -13.58 6.07
N ALA A 691 13.48 -14.43 7.00
CA ALA A 691 14.50 -15.45 6.71
C ALA A 691 14.39 -16.84 7.38
N ASN A 692 13.36 -17.21 8.14
CA ASN A 692 13.29 -18.60 8.64
C ASN A 692 11.86 -19.15 8.72
N GLU A 693 11.57 -20.16 7.90
CA GLU A 693 10.40 -21.02 8.05
C GLU A 693 10.50 -21.86 9.35
N PRO A 694 9.49 -21.86 10.23
CA PRO A 694 9.45 -22.79 11.34
C PRO A 694 9.10 -24.20 10.83
N THR A 695 10.11 -25.03 10.58
CA THR A 695 9.90 -26.47 10.33
C THR A 695 9.49 -27.17 11.63
N GLY A 696 8.21 -27.49 11.80
CA GLY A 696 7.79 -28.36 12.91
C GLY A 696 6.34 -28.25 13.39
N TRP A 697 5.46 -27.53 12.70
CA TRP A 697 4.04 -27.52 13.06
C TRP A 697 3.30 -28.57 12.23
N GLU A 698 3.00 -29.71 12.86
CA GLU A 698 1.84 -30.52 12.44
C GLU A 698 0.60 -29.76 12.91
N VAL A 699 -0.08 -29.10 11.98
CA VAL A 699 -1.38 -28.48 12.25
C VAL A 699 -2.42 -29.58 12.05
N CYS A 700 -2.88 -30.14 13.17
CA CYS A 700 -3.87 -31.21 13.36
C CYS A 700 -3.36 -32.66 13.24
#